data_AF-A0A3L7SUL6-F1
#
_entry.id   AF-A0A3L7SUL6-F1
#
_cell.length_a   1.000
_cell.length_b   1.000
_cell.length_c   1.000
_cell.angle_alpha   90.00
_cell.angle_beta   90.00
_cell.angle_gamma   90.00
#
_symmetry.space_group_name_H-M   'P 1'
#
loop_
_entity.id
_entity.type
_entity.pdbx_description
1 polymer ?
#
loop_
_entity_poly.entity_id
_entity_poly.type
_entity_poly.pdbx_seq_one_letter_code
_entity_poly.pdbx_strand_id
1 'polypeptide(L)'
;MKRTITLLTIAIALLTAGGLEAKPISVVADEETYKSVVMPFLSTYCTSCHGAKKSKGDVTLNEISADLAKGKDIDLWNSVLNQLVLSEMPPAKEKKQPTASEINKVVDWINAELNKSGNVASLYHKLESPNYGNLVNHQKLFSGEIKTKPFSPARLWRMSEKVFDNVKSSYGVDVTHIRQPFLLDDKKGIRDYANLLFADSAVVDVLMANAGYCVDQLMKKDQTIRDLATKSPTPEQLRTAVSRHFKRVVFRDPTPDEIDKYLRLYQGSHKEGGNAEALRLILMAVMLHPESVYRLEIGLGGEDSSGRRMLSPTELAYSIAYALTDSRPDSTLVLAAESGKLKTKDDVHEQVSRMLADESIDKPRILRFFQEFFGYNQAHKIFKDENRSGGFYYYGENYPRIYERDADFFVMNILEKDKHVFRQLLLSDEYFILNRQTFRNTVFDFYERNKLLIDNKNIPEKKAKELLKSLGLKNWKELNLKYYLHEFDRNFSGSAEEIKNMANAVRTDQPKSTSKEISQAMHPLYSKMPMVYDLGDGEQNFLLPQPYKRPNRAGMLTHPAWLIAYSLNDHTDPIRRGKWVRERLLAGVVLDVPITVDATIPVDHHKTLRERLSITEKQECWRCHEQMNPLGHPFEVYDDFGRYRTEEALDKLPKVNDKYPSKPVNATGAITGTGEKGLDGEVKDALELIKKLAHSDRVRQSMIRHVFRYYMGRNEMLSDSVTLMAADKAYLESGGSFKALLVSLLTSDSFLYRKTL
;
A
#
# COMPACT_ATOMS: atom_id res chain seq x y z
N MET A 1 -16.26 39.71 -21.21
CA MET A 1 -15.78 38.31 -21.29
C MET A 1 -14.97 38.12 -22.57
N LYS A 2 -13.63 38.24 -22.50
CA LYS A 2 -12.60 37.85 -23.51
C LYS A 2 -11.24 38.55 -23.33
N ARG A 3 -10.99 39.28 -22.23
CA ARG A 3 -9.69 39.91 -21.94
C ARG A 3 -9.08 39.59 -20.57
N THR A 4 -9.62 38.60 -19.86
CA THR A 4 -9.20 38.26 -18.47
C THR A 4 -8.41 36.95 -18.36
N ILE A 5 -8.04 36.31 -19.48
CA ILE A 5 -7.39 34.98 -19.49
C ILE A 5 -5.88 35.05 -19.84
N THR A 6 -5.36 36.22 -20.23
CA THR A 6 -3.98 36.31 -20.80
C THR A 6 -2.89 36.65 -19.77
N LEU A 7 -3.22 36.89 -18.49
CA LEU A 7 -2.24 37.32 -17.48
C LEU A 7 -1.81 36.22 -16.49
N LEU A 8 -2.43 35.04 -16.51
CA LEU A 8 -2.06 33.94 -15.60
C LEU A 8 -1.00 32.97 -16.18
N THR A 9 -0.71 33.04 -17.48
CA THR A 9 0.18 32.10 -18.18
C THR A 9 1.66 32.49 -18.19
N ILE A 10 2.02 33.70 -17.72
CA ILE A 10 3.39 34.23 -17.82
C ILE A 10 4.22 34.03 -16.53
N ALA A 11 3.60 33.60 -15.42
CA ALA A 11 4.31 33.42 -14.15
C ALA A 11 5.04 32.06 -13.99
N ILE A 12 4.88 31.11 -14.93
CA ILE A 12 5.49 29.76 -14.86
C ILE A 12 6.81 29.66 -15.67
N ALA A 13 7.19 30.67 -16.45
CA ALA A 13 8.28 30.55 -17.43
C ALA A 13 9.65 31.15 -17.02
N LEU A 14 9.89 31.51 -15.75
CA LEU A 14 11.15 32.13 -15.31
C LEU A 14 11.76 31.42 -14.09
N LEU A 15 12.15 30.16 -14.29
CA LEU A 15 13.09 29.42 -13.45
C LEU A 15 13.83 28.42 -14.35
N THR A 16 14.99 28.82 -14.87
CA THR A 16 16.24 28.03 -15.06
C THR A 16 17.08 28.61 -16.19
N ALA A 17 18.11 29.38 -15.85
CA ALA A 17 19.28 29.57 -16.71
C ALA A 17 20.49 29.89 -15.81
N GLY A 18 21.50 29.01 -15.82
CA GLY A 18 22.76 29.20 -15.09
C GLY A 18 23.40 27.88 -14.71
N GLY A 19 24.11 27.27 -15.66
CA GLY A 19 24.63 25.91 -15.60
C GLY A 19 25.97 25.71 -14.88
N LEU A 20 26.32 24.43 -14.73
CA LEU A 20 27.62 23.82 -14.98
C LEU A 20 27.43 22.30 -14.83
N GLU A 21 27.05 21.64 -15.92
CA GLU A 21 26.94 20.17 -15.97
C GLU A 21 28.28 19.55 -16.34
N ALA A 22 28.84 18.75 -15.43
CA ALA A 22 29.77 17.71 -15.83
C ALA A 22 28.95 16.55 -16.43
N LYS A 23 29.06 16.35 -17.75
CA LYS A 23 28.38 15.26 -18.45
C LYS A 23 28.86 13.88 -17.95
N PRO A 24 27.98 13.00 -17.46
CA PRO A 24 28.27 11.58 -17.40
C PRO A 24 28.27 11.00 -18.82
N ILE A 25 29.11 9.99 -19.06
CA ILE A 25 29.20 9.27 -20.35
C ILE A 25 27.86 8.58 -20.60
N SER A 26 27.01 9.16 -21.45
CA SER A 26 25.76 8.56 -21.91
C SER A 26 26.07 7.53 -22.99
N VAL A 27 25.57 6.30 -22.84
CA VAL A 27 25.46 5.36 -23.97
C VAL A 27 24.58 6.04 -25.02
N VAL A 28 25.14 6.30 -26.19
CA VAL A 28 24.44 7.03 -27.25
C VAL A 28 23.50 6.03 -27.94
N ALA A 29 22.20 6.35 -27.95
CA ALA A 29 21.26 5.69 -28.83
C ALA A 29 21.64 6.08 -30.26
N ASP A 30 22.32 5.22 -30.99
CA ASP A 30 22.65 5.41 -32.39
C ASP A 30 22.87 4.06 -33.10
N GLU A 31 22.94 4.13 -34.43
CA GLU A 31 23.13 2.97 -35.30
C GLU A 31 24.54 2.35 -35.16
N GLU A 32 25.52 3.13 -34.72
CA GLU A 32 26.90 2.67 -34.52
C GLU A 32 26.99 1.75 -33.29
N THR A 33 26.36 2.16 -32.19
CA THR A 33 26.23 1.38 -30.95
C THR A 33 25.39 0.13 -31.19
N TYR A 34 24.34 0.22 -32.01
CA TYR A 34 23.58 -0.96 -32.44
C TYR A 34 24.48 -2.00 -33.12
N LYS A 35 25.26 -1.58 -34.12
CA LYS A 35 26.14 -2.47 -34.89
C LYS A 35 27.30 -3.03 -34.07
N SER A 36 27.84 -2.25 -33.14
CA SER A 36 29.03 -2.63 -32.35
C SER A 36 28.71 -3.39 -31.05
N VAL A 37 27.54 -3.19 -30.45
CA VAL A 37 27.16 -3.77 -29.15
C VAL A 37 25.97 -4.72 -29.27
N VAL A 38 24.86 -4.25 -29.85
CA VAL A 38 23.58 -4.97 -29.81
C VAL A 38 23.53 -6.13 -30.80
N MET A 39 23.93 -5.90 -32.05
CA MET A 39 23.91 -6.93 -33.09
C MET A 39 24.85 -8.11 -32.78
N PRO A 40 26.09 -7.91 -32.26
CA PRO A 40 26.94 -9.01 -31.80
C PRO A 40 26.33 -9.77 -30.63
N PHE A 41 25.68 -9.08 -29.70
CA PHE A 41 24.98 -9.70 -28.58
C PHE A 41 23.85 -10.62 -29.07
N LEU A 42 22.94 -10.10 -29.91
CA LEU A 42 21.84 -10.89 -30.47
C LEU A 42 22.36 -12.10 -31.26
N SER A 43 23.44 -11.91 -32.03
CA SER A 43 24.05 -12.97 -32.83
C SER A 43 24.67 -14.08 -31.97
N THR A 44 25.22 -13.71 -30.82
CA THR A 44 25.90 -14.65 -29.92
C THR A 44 24.91 -15.44 -29.07
N TYR A 45 23.86 -14.77 -28.57
CA TYR A 45 22.99 -15.30 -27.53
C TYR A 45 21.58 -15.65 -28.02
N CYS A 46 21.08 -15.05 -29.11
CA CYS A 46 19.66 -15.12 -29.47
C CYS A 46 19.40 -15.81 -30.83
N THR A 47 20.14 -15.47 -31.88
CA THR A 47 19.81 -15.89 -33.27
C THR A 47 19.96 -17.38 -33.55
N SER A 48 20.63 -18.14 -32.68
CA SER A 48 20.69 -19.61 -32.79
C SER A 48 19.31 -20.26 -32.65
N CYS A 49 18.39 -19.60 -31.93
CA CYS A 49 17.01 -20.04 -31.71
C CYS A 49 15.96 -19.10 -32.32
N HIS A 50 16.32 -17.83 -32.57
CA HIS A 50 15.48 -16.77 -33.11
C HIS A 50 16.10 -16.15 -34.38
N GLY A 51 16.54 -17.00 -35.30
CA GLY A 51 17.20 -16.62 -36.55
C GLY A 51 16.39 -17.01 -37.78
N ALA A 52 16.88 -16.69 -38.99
CA ALA A 52 16.19 -16.99 -40.24
C ALA A 52 15.84 -18.48 -40.43
N LYS A 53 16.64 -19.37 -39.84
CA LYS A 53 16.46 -20.83 -39.95
C LYS A 53 15.64 -21.45 -38.81
N LYS A 54 15.46 -20.75 -37.69
CA LYS A 54 14.78 -21.24 -36.49
C LYS A 54 14.07 -20.07 -35.82
N SER A 55 12.75 -20.17 -35.66
CA SER A 55 11.93 -19.14 -35.02
C SER A 55 11.19 -19.77 -33.84
N LYS A 56 11.88 -19.91 -32.70
CA LYS A 56 11.21 -20.43 -31.50
C LYS A 56 10.21 -19.41 -30.98
N GLY A 57 8.99 -19.85 -30.70
CA GLY A 57 7.92 -18.97 -30.21
C GLY A 57 7.56 -17.85 -31.18
N ASP A 58 7.70 -18.11 -32.49
CA ASP A 58 7.40 -17.17 -33.59
C ASP A 58 8.14 -15.84 -33.53
N VAL A 59 9.33 -15.85 -32.92
CA VAL A 59 10.22 -14.68 -32.78
C VAL A 59 11.47 -14.86 -33.64
N THR A 60 11.76 -13.86 -34.47
CA THR A 60 12.87 -13.81 -35.42
C THR A 60 13.62 -12.48 -35.27
N LEU A 61 14.93 -12.51 -34.96
CA LEU A 61 15.73 -11.35 -34.53
C LEU A 61 16.86 -10.97 -35.50
N ASN A 62 17.06 -11.72 -36.58
CA ASN A 62 18.14 -11.50 -37.55
C ASN A 62 18.00 -10.22 -38.39
N GLU A 63 16.78 -9.71 -38.56
CA GLU A 63 16.48 -8.50 -39.36
C GLU A 63 15.74 -7.43 -38.55
N ILE A 64 15.83 -7.52 -37.21
CA ILE A 64 15.18 -6.55 -36.34
C ILE A 64 15.76 -5.15 -36.58
N SER A 65 14.88 -4.17 -36.79
CA SER A 65 15.25 -2.79 -37.10
C SER A 65 15.90 -2.11 -35.89
N ALA A 66 17.00 -1.39 -36.10
CA ALA A 66 17.59 -0.52 -35.08
C ALA A 66 16.79 0.77 -34.85
N ASP A 67 15.97 1.16 -35.83
CA ASP A 67 15.18 2.40 -35.82
C ASP A 67 13.83 2.15 -35.16
N LEU A 68 13.76 2.48 -33.87
CA LEU A 68 12.56 2.40 -33.04
C LEU A 68 11.64 3.62 -33.22
N ALA A 69 12.12 4.72 -33.81
CA ALA A 69 11.31 5.91 -34.06
C ALA A 69 10.27 5.69 -35.17
N LYS A 70 10.52 4.77 -36.11
CA LYS A 70 9.59 4.43 -37.20
C LYS A 70 8.57 3.34 -36.88
N GLY A 71 8.54 2.80 -35.64
CA GLY A 71 7.44 1.97 -35.16
C GLY A 71 7.44 0.48 -35.53
N LYS A 72 8.19 0.06 -36.57
CA LYS A 72 8.02 -1.28 -37.17
C LYS A 72 8.22 -2.46 -36.20
N ASP A 73 9.26 -2.42 -35.37
CA ASP A 73 9.65 -3.53 -34.48
C ASP A 73 9.58 -3.16 -32.99
N ILE A 74 8.83 -2.11 -32.62
CA ILE A 74 8.74 -1.62 -31.23
C ILE A 74 8.29 -2.71 -30.25
N ASP A 75 7.23 -3.46 -30.59
CA ASP A 75 6.71 -4.51 -29.71
C ASP A 75 7.69 -5.66 -29.53
N LEU A 76 8.42 -5.98 -30.59
CA LEU A 76 9.45 -7.02 -30.56
C LEU A 76 10.63 -6.59 -29.68
N TRP A 77 11.07 -5.34 -29.77
CA TRP A 77 12.09 -4.80 -28.88
C TRP A 77 11.65 -4.71 -27.42
N ASN A 78 10.39 -4.32 -27.15
CA ASN A 78 9.82 -4.39 -25.79
C ASN A 78 9.86 -5.83 -25.25
N SER A 79 9.56 -6.83 -26.09
CA SER A 79 9.66 -8.24 -25.73
C SER A 79 11.12 -8.64 -25.42
N VAL A 80 12.07 -8.32 -26.29
CA VAL A 80 13.51 -8.57 -26.07
C VAL A 80 13.98 -7.93 -24.76
N LEU A 81 13.64 -6.66 -24.55
CA LEU A 81 13.96 -5.93 -23.33
C LEU A 81 13.43 -6.65 -22.08
N ASN A 82 12.15 -7.06 -22.09
CA ASN A 82 11.57 -7.81 -20.97
C ASN A 82 12.29 -9.13 -20.72
N GLN A 83 12.57 -9.93 -21.76
CA GLN A 83 13.27 -11.21 -21.63
C GLN A 83 14.69 -11.05 -21.06
N LEU A 84 15.39 -9.99 -21.46
CA LEU A 84 16.73 -9.66 -20.98
C LEU A 84 16.73 -9.16 -19.53
N VAL A 85 15.83 -8.24 -19.19
CA VAL A 85 15.70 -7.72 -17.82
C VAL A 85 15.31 -8.84 -16.85
N LEU A 86 14.48 -9.79 -17.29
CA LEU A 86 14.11 -10.98 -16.51
C LEU A 86 15.16 -12.08 -16.47
N SER A 87 16.22 -11.98 -17.29
CA SER A 87 17.21 -13.05 -17.46
C SER A 87 16.60 -14.41 -17.86
N GLU A 88 15.46 -14.39 -18.56
CA GLU A 88 14.77 -15.59 -19.08
C GLU A 88 15.41 -16.07 -20.39
N MET A 89 16.02 -15.14 -21.14
CA MET A 89 16.72 -15.42 -22.39
C MET A 89 18.18 -14.98 -22.29
N PRO A 90 19.14 -15.85 -22.67
CA PRO A 90 18.95 -17.24 -23.13
C PRO A 90 18.47 -18.18 -22.00
N PRO A 91 17.66 -19.21 -22.29
CA PRO A 91 17.16 -20.13 -21.27
C PRO A 91 18.31 -20.75 -20.47
N ALA A 92 18.13 -20.98 -19.16
CA ALA A 92 19.20 -21.45 -18.27
C ALA A 92 19.91 -22.75 -18.71
N LYS A 93 19.25 -23.57 -19.54
CA LYS A 93 19.81 -24.80 -20.13
C LYS A 93 20.83 -24.55 -21.26
N GLU A 94 20.89 -23.34 -21.80
CA GLU A 94 21.82 -22.99 -22.87
C GLU A 94 23.23 -22.75 -22.32
N LYS A 95 24.23 -23.31 -23.01
CA LYS A 95 25.64 -23.30 -22.56
C LYS A 95 26.27 -21.89 -22.53
N LYS A 96 25.78 -20.98 -23.37
CA LYS A 96 26.27 -19.60 -23.46
C LYS A 96 25.28 -18.68 -22.78
N GLN A 97 25.74 -17.99 -21.75
CA GLN A 97 24.97 -17.03 -20.97
C GLN A 97 25.67 -15.67 -21.01
N PRO A 98 24.96 -14.57 -21.28
CA PRO A 98 25.54 -13.24 -21.25
C PRO A 98 25.88 -12.82 -19.81
N THR A 99 26.91 -11.98 -19.66
CA THR A 99 27.20 -11.33 -18.39
C THR A 99 26.21 -10.19 -18.12
N ALA A 100 26.04 -9.82 -16.85
CA ALA A 100 25.19 -8.68 -16.48
C ALA A 100 25.63 -7.37 -17.15
N SER A 101 26.93 -7.18 -17.39
CA SER A 101 27.44 -6.00 -18.08
C SER A 101 27.05 -5.98 -19.56
N GLU A 102 27.04 -7.13 -20.24
CA GLU A 102 26.60 -7.22 -21.63
C GLU A 102 25.10 -6.97 -21.75
N ILE A 103 24.30 -7.55 -20.85
CA ILE A 103 22.85 -7.30 -20.78
C ILE A 103 22.58 -5.81 -20.59
N ASN A 104 23.22 -5.18 -19.60
CA ASN A 104 22.98 -3.77 -19.29
C ASN A 104 23.27 -2.85 -20.49
N LYS A 105 24.37 -3.08 -21.22
CA LYS A 105 24.68 -2.27 -22.40
C LYS A 105 23.60 -2.35 -23.48
N VAL A 106 23.02 -3.54 -23.69
CA VAL A 106 21.92 -3.73 -24.66
C VAL A 106 20.64 -3.11 -24.14
N VAL A 107 20.31 -3.32 -22.87
CA VAL A 107 19.15 -2.72 -22.20
C VAL A 107 19.23 -1.19 -22.29
N ASP A 108 20.36 -0.58 -21.97
CA ASP A 108 20.58 0.86 -22.03
C ASP A 108 20.35 1.42 -23.43
N TRP A 109 20.86 0.73 -24.47
CA TRP A 109 20.64 1.12 -25.86
C TRP A 109 19.17 1.02 -26.27
N ILE A 110 18.49 -0.09 -25.98
CA ILE A 110 17.06 -0.28 -26.33
C ILE A 110 16.24 0.85 -25.71
N ASN A 111 16.52 1.17 -24.45
CA ASN A 111 15.79 2.20 -23.75
C ASN A 111 16.06 3.61 -24.28
N ALA A 112 17.32 3.92 -24.60
CA ALA A 112 17.67 5.21 -25.16
C ALA A 112 17.01 5.43 -26.54
N GLU A 113 16.87 4.38 -27.35
CA GLU A 113 16.13 4.44 -28.62
C GLU A 113 14.60 4.51 -28.43
N LEU A 114 14.01 3.75 -27.50
CA LEU A 114 12.59 3.87 -27.16
C LEU A 114 12.25 5.29 -26.70
N ASN A 115 13.13 5.94 -25.94
CA ASN A 115 12.94 7.31 -25.48
C ASN A 115 12.87 8.33 -26.63
N LYS A 116 13.67 8.15 -27.69
CA LYS A 116 13.63 9.04 -28.86
C LYS A 116 12.30 9.00 -29.62
N SER A 117 11.63 7.85 -29.63
CA SER A 117 10.38 7.66 -30.36
C SER A 117 9.17 8.38 -29.75
N GLY A 118 9.34 9.04 -28.60
CA GLY A 118 8.21 9.58 -27.82
C GLY A 118 7.39 8.49 -27.12
N ASN A 119 7.64 7.20 -27.42
CA ASN A 119 7.17 6.05 -26.65
C ASN A 119 8.08 5.81 -25.44
N VAL A 120 8.39 6.88 -24.70
CA VAL A 120 9.13 6.80 -23.45
C VAL A 120 8.35 5.90 -22.49
N ALA A 121 8.93 4.72 -22.26
CA ALA A 121 8.78 3.85 -21.10
C ALA A 121 7.48 3.04 -20.94
N SER A 122 7.36 1.91 -21.65
CA SER A 122 6.54 0.81 -21.13
C SER A 122 7.23 0.17 -19.92
N LEU A 123 8.54 -0.11 -19.97
CA LEU A 123 9.23 -0.84 -18.90
C LEU A 123 9.79 0.05 -17.78
N TYR A 124 10.40 1.21 -18.05
CA TYR A 124 10.94 2.04 -16.96
C TYR A 124 9.85 2.65 -16.08
N HIS A 125 8.76 3.14 -16.66
CA HIS A 125 7.59 3.57 -15.90
C HIS A 125 6.94 2.38 -15.16
N LYS A 126 6.97 1.17 -15.73
CA LYS A 126 6.59 -0.05 -15.01
C LYS A 126 7.55 -0.36 -13.85
N LEU A 127 8.88 -0.22 -14.04
CA LEU A 127 9.90 -0.39 -13.00
C LEU A 127 9.80 0.66 -11.88
N GLU A 128 9.09 1.75 -12.13
CA GLU A 128 8.70 2.74 -11.13
C GLU A 128 7.39 2.42 -10.42
N SER A 129 6.73 1.31 -10.78
CA SER A 129 5.57 0.78 -10.06
C SER A 129 5.99 -0.31 -9.06
N PRO A 130 5.38 -0.37 -7.87
CA PRO A 130 5.72 -1.35 -6.83
C PRO A 130 5.56 -2.82 -7.27
N ASN A 131 4.74 -3.09 -8.29
CA ASN A 131 4.52 -4.45 -8.81
C ASN A 131 5.74 -5.01 -9.54
N TYR A 132 6.65 -4.14 -10.01
CA TYR A 132 7.82 -4.54 -10.79
C TYR A 132 9.12 -4.54 -9.99
N GLY A 133 9.07 -4.24 -8.69
CA GLY A 133 10.28 -4.24 -7.85
C GLY A 133 10.98 -5.60 -7.79
N ASN A 134 10.27 -6.70 -8.07
CA ASN A 134 10.85 -8.03 -8.13
C ASN A 134 11.76 -8.27 -9.34
N LEU A 135 11.78 -7.36 -10.33
CA LEU A 135 12.77 -7.37 -11.41
C LEU A 135 14.19 -7.10 -10.90
N VAL A 136 14.32 -6.48 -9.72
CA VAL A 136 15.62 -6.33 -9.05
C VAL A 136 16.04 -7.68 -8.49
N ASN A 137 17.25 -8.12 -8.84
CA ASN A 137 17.75 -9.45 -8.51
C ASN A 137 17.78 -9.70 -6.99
N HIS A 138 16.94 -10.63 -6.53
CA HIS A 138 16.78 -10.94 -5.11
C HIS A 138 18.08 -11.44 -4.46
N GLN A 139 18.77 -12.39 -5.09
CA GLN A 139 20.00 -12.98 -4.53
C GLN A 139 21.07 -11.91 -4.33
N LYS A 140 21.27 -11.01 -5.30
CA LYS A 140 22.25 -9.92 -5.18
C LYS A 140 21.94 -8.97 -4.02
N LEU A 141 20.66 -8.64 -3.79
CA LEU A 141 20.25 -7.77 -2.69
C LEU A 141 20.63 -8.32 -1.31
N PHE A 142 20.67 -9.65 -1.13
CA PHE A 142 20.96 -10.29 0.16
C PHE A 142 22.31 -11.05 0.20
N SER A 143 23.06 -11.08 -0.90
CA SER A 143 24.37 -11.74 -1.01
C SER A 143 25.47 -11.09 -0.19
N GLY A 144 25.37 -9.78 0.06
CA GLY A 144 26.45 -8.97 0.60
C GLY A 144 27.54 -8.59 -0.41
N GLU A 145 27.40 -8.94 -1.70
CA GLU A 145 28.35 -8.55 -2.75
C GLU A 145 28.33 -7.04 -3.02
N ILE A 146 27.15 -6.42 -2.94
CA ILE A 146 26.99 -4.99 -3.22
C ILE A 146 27.31 -4.16 -1.98
N LYS A 147 28.35 -3.33 -2.08
CA LYS A 147 28.82 -2.44 -0.99
C LYS A 147 28.58 -0.95 -1.25
N THR A 148 27.91 -0.62 -2.36
CA THR A 148 27.59 0.76 -2.71
C THR A 148 26.78 1.42 -1.59
N LYS A 149 27.14 2.66 -1.24
CA LYS A 149 26.40 3.40 -0.22
C LYS A 149 24.95 3.65 -0.69
N PRO A 150 23.92 3.29 0.11
CA PRO A 150 22.53 3.45 -0.29
C PRO A 150 22.10 4.91 -0.38
N PHE A 151 21.08 5.20 -1.18
CA PHE A 151 20.43 6.51 -1.23
C PHE A 151 19.04 6.38 -1.86
N SER A 152 18.20 7.40 -1.72
CA SER A 152 16.98 7.55 -2.53
C SER A 152 17.13 8.69 -3.55
N PRO A 153 16.46 8.67 -4.69
CA PRO A 153 16.43 9.81 -5.60
C PRO A 153 15.79 11.04 -4.95
N ALA A 154 16.27 12.24 -5.28
CA ALA A 154 15.61 13.49 -4.92
C ALA A 154 14.20 13.56 -5.54
N ARG A 155 13.18 13.98 -4.80
CA ARG A 155 11.79 13.91 -5.26
C ARG A 155 10.83 14.88 -4.55
N LEU A 156 9.73 15.17 -5.26
CA LEU A 156 8.48 15.68 -4.68
C LEU A 156 7.55 14.49 -4.48
N TRP A 157 7.24 14.17 -3.22
CA TRP A 157 6.37 13.06 -2.88
C TRP A 157 4.97 13.61 -2.57
N ARG A 158 3.99 13.29 -3.41
CA ARG A 158 2.58 13.61 -3.18
C ARG A 158 2.09 13.20 -1.78
N MET A 159 1.39 14.09 -1.08
CA MET A 159 0.69 13.71 0.15
C MET A 159 -0.40 12.67 -0.17
N SER A 160 -0.53 11.65 0.67
CA SER A 160 -1.59 10.65 0.53
C SER A 160 -2.96 11.30 0.71
N GLU A 161 -4.01 10.62 0.24
CA GLU A 161 -5.39 11.07 0.45
C GLU A 161 -5.66 11.35 1.94
N LYS A 162 -5.24 10.42 2.80
CA LYS A 162 -5.43 10.48 4.26
C LYS A 162 -4.66 11.63 4.90
N VAL A 163 -3.42 11.86 4.46
CA VAL A 163 -2.62 13.01 4.92
C VAL A 163 -3.33 14.30 4.52
N PHE A 164 -3.74 14.44 3.25
CA PHE A 164 -4.44 15.63 2.78
C PHE A 164 -5.73 15.89 3.56
N ASP A 165 -6.54 14.86 3.80
CA ASP A 165 -7.79 14.99 4.55
C ASP A 165 -7.59 15.43 6.00
N ASN A 166 -6.53 14.97 6.66
CA ASN A 166 -6.20 15.42 8.01
C ASN A 166 -5.66 16.85 8.01
N VAL A 167 -4.82 17.17 7.03
CA VAL A 167 -4.08 18.43 6.94
C VAL A 167 -4.95 19.60 6.48
N LYS A 168 -5.93 19.36 5.59
CA LYS A 168 -6.77 20.43 5.00
C LYS A 168 -7.53 21.24 6.04
N SER A 169 -7.82 20.65 7.21
CA SER A 169 -8.39 21.34 8.38
C SER A 169 -7.62 22.60 8.79
N SER A 170 -6.32 22.66 8.50
CA SER A 170 -5.45 23.79 8.81
C SER A 170 -5.45 24.90 7.76
N TYR A 171 -6.04 24.67 6.58
CA TYR A 171 -5.93 25.61 5.44
C TYR A 171 -6.84 26.83 5.54
N GLY A 172 -7.81 26.82 6.44
CA GLY A 172 -8.72 27.94 6.60
C GLY A 172 -9.69 27.77 7.74
N VAL A 173 -10.71 28.63 7.71
CA VAL A 173 -11.78 28.73 8.70
C VAL A 173 -13.00 27.86 8.35
N ASP A 174 -13.03 27.32 7.13
CA ASP A 174 -14.07 26.42 6.62
C ASP A 174 -13.47 25.51 5.56
N VAL A 175 -13.66 24.21 5.74
CA VAL A 175 -13.07 23.16 4.88
C VAL A 175 -14.12 22.24 4.26
N THR A 176 -15.40 22.58 4.44
CA THR A 176 -16.55 21.73 4.06
C THR A 176 -16.57 21.39 2.57
N HIS A 177 -16.08 22.29 1.71
CA HIS A 177 -16.10 22.12 0.26
C HIS A 177 -14.71 21.87 -0.35
N ILE A 178 -13.68 21.63 0.48
CA ILE A 178 -12.35 21.24 -0.02
C ILE A 178 -12.41 19.81 -0.53
N ARG A 179 -12.10 19.63 -1.81
CA ARG A 179 -12.09 18.33 -2.50
C ARG A 179 -10.69 17.72 -2.49
N GLN A 180 -10.61 16.40 -2.56
CA GLN A 180 -9.34 15.69 -2.73
C GLN A 180 -8.79 16.02 -4.13
N PRO A 181 -7.61 16.69 -4.24
CA PRO A 181 -7.07 17.09 -5.55
C PRO A 181 -6.55 15.90 -6.36
N PHE A 182 -6.17 14.80 -5.71
CA PHE A 182 -5.59 13.65 -6.38
C PHE A 182 -6.60 12.53 -6.61
N LEU A 183 -6.45 11.82 -7.72
CA LEU A 183 -7.25 10.62 -8.00
C LEU A 183 -7.06 9.58 -6.90
N LEU A 184 -8.16 8.97 -6.49
CA LEU A 184 -8.16 7.84 -5.56
C LEU A 184 -7.83 6.58 -6.36
N ASP A 185 -6.62 6.07 -6.22
CA ASP A 185 -6.27 4.76 -6.81
C ASP A 185 -6.94 3.65 -5.98
N ASP A 186 -7.83 2.93 -6.63
CA ASP A 186 -8.61 1.86 -6.04
C ASP A 186 -7.97 0.47 -6.26
N LYS A 187 -6.79 0.40 -6.89
CA LYS A 187 -6.09 -0.86 -7.17
C LYS A 187 -5.60 -1.56 -5.89
N LYS A 188 -5.36 -2.88 -6.03
CA LYS A 188 -4.70 -3.73 -5.04
C LYS A 188 -3.19 -3.44 -5.01
N GLY A 189 -2.61 -3.41 -3.81
CA GLY A 189 -1.19 -3.20 -3.61
C GLY A 189 -0.86 -1.83 -3.03
N ILE A 190 0.41 -1.45 -3.13
CA ILE A 190 0.96 -0.22 -2.55
C ILE A 190 0.44 0.98 -3.34
N ARG A 191 -0.25 1.91 -2.66
CA ARG A 191 -0.89 3.08 -3.31
C ARG A 191 -0.07 4.36 -3.22
N ASP A 192 0.59 4.57 -2.08
CA ASP A 192 1.40 5.76 -1.85
C ASP A 192 2.83 5.50 -2.33
N TYR A 193 3.11 5.96 -3.55
CA TYR A 193 4.39 5.73 -4.23
C TYR A 193 4.81 6.98 -4.98
N ALA A 194 6.12 7.29 -4.97
CA ALA A 194 6.62 8.58 -5.43
C ALA A 194 6.32 8.87 -6.92
N ASN A 195 6.28 7.82 -7.75
CA ASN A 195 6.24 7.97 -9.21
C ASN A 195 4.88 7.66 -9.84
N LEU A 196 3.86 7.32 -9.04
CA LEU A 196 2.57 6.89 -9.58
C LEU A 196 1.62 8.04 -9.97
N LEU A 197 1.87 9.27 -9.50
CA LEU A 197 0.90 10.37 -9.61
C LEU A 197 1.59 11.73 -9.78
N PHE A 198 1.31 12.40 -10.91
CA PHE A 198 1.68 13.79 -11.17
C PHE A 198 0.42 14.68 -11.17
N ALA A 199 0.59 15.99 -10.91
CA ALA A 199 -0.50 16.95 -11.06
C ALA A 199 -0.76 17.21 -12.55
N ASP A 200 -1.78 16.57 -13.10
CA ASP A 200 -2.33 16.91 -14.41
C ASP A 200 -3.22 18.16 -14.33
N SER A 201 -3.81 18.56 -15.46
CA SER A 201 -4.69 19.73 -15.51
C SER A 201 -5.90 19.60 -14.59
N ALA A 202 -6.47 18.40 -14.41
CA ALA A 202 -7.61 18.19 -13.54
C ALA A 202 -7.22 18.36 -12.06
N VAL A 203 -6.05 17.87 -11.66
CA VAL A 203 -5.49 18.09 -10.33
C VAL A 203 -5.29 19.59 -10.09
N VAL A 204 -4.70 20.31 -11.05
CA VAL A 204 -4.47 21.77 -10.94
C VAL A 204 -5.80 22.52 -10.81
N ASP A 205 -6.82 22.18 -11.59
CA ASP A 205 -8.14 22.80 -11.53
C ASP A 205 -8.79 22.62 -10.14
N VAL A 206 -8.68 21.42 -9.56
CA VAL A 206 -9.19 21.15 -8.21
C VAL A 206 -8.40 21.93 -7.16
N LEU A 207 -7.08 22.02 -7.29
CA LEU A 207 -6.24 22.83 -6.40
C LEU A 207 -6.62 24.32 -6.47
N MET A 208 -6.85 24.85 -7.66
CA MET A 208 -7.29 26.23 -7.86
C MET A 208 -8.67 26.48 -7.26
N ALA A 209 -9.62 25.55 -7.45
CA ALA A 209 -10.95 25.64 -6.86
C ALA A 209 -10.90 25.60 -5.33
N ASN A 210 -10.08 24.70 -4.76
CA ASN A 210 -9.85 24.61 -3.32
C ASN A 210 -9.22 25.90 -2.77
N ALA A 211 -8.20 26.43 -3.43
CA ALA A 211 -7.52 27.67 -3.04
C ALA A 211 -8.49 28.85 -3.04
N GLY A 212 -9.25 29.01 -4.13
CA GLY A 212 -10.26 30.08 -4.23
C GLY A 212 -11.30 29.99 -3.12
N TYR A 213 -11.89 28.80 -2.91
CA TYR A 213 -12.87 28.60 -1.84
C TYR A 213 -12.31 28.94 -0.45
N CYS A 214 -11.13 28.43 -0.10
CA CYS A 214 -10.54 28.64 1.22
C CYS A 214 -10.25 30.12 1.49
N VAL A 215 -9.69 30.82 0.50
CA VAL A 215 -9.37 32.24 0.62
C VAL A 215 -10.65 33.07 0.67
N ASP A 216 -11.68 32.73 -0.11
CA ASP A 216 -12.98 33.40 -0.03
C ASP A 216 -13.62 33.26 1.35
N GLN A 217 -13.49 32.09 1.99
CA GLN A 217 -13.95 31.87 3.36
C GLN A 217 -13.11 32.64 4.38
N LEU A 218 -11.79 32.67 4.19
CA LEU A 218 -10.88 33.43 5.05
C LEU A 218 -11.19 34.93 4.99
N MET A 219 -11.38 35.48 3.78
CA MET A 219 -11.78 36.87 3.57
C MET A 219 -13.19 37.17 4.07
N LYS A 220 -14.07 36.17 4.28
CA LYS A 220 -15.42 36.40 4.84
C LYS A 220 -15.43 36.37 6.36
N LYS A 221 -14.67 35.46 6.99
CA LYS A 221 -14.78 35.17 8.43
C LYS A 221 -13.61 35.71 9.26
N ASP A 222 -12.43 35.93 8.69
CA ASP A 222 -11.28 36.49 9.42
C ASP A 222 -11.31 38.04 9.35
N GLN A 223 -11.52 38.68 10.50
CA GLN A 223 -11.59 40.14 10.59
C GLN A 223 -10.29 40.82 10.13
N THR A 224 -9.13 40.25 10.45
CA THR A 224 -7.84 40.85 10.08
C THR A 224 -7.70 40.87 8.57
N ILE A 225 -8.04 39.76 7.90
CA ILE A 225 -7.97 39.67 6.45
C ILE A 225 -9.00 40.58 5.77
N ARG A 226 -10.21 40.70 6.33
CA ARG A 226 -11.23 41.67 5.85
C ARG A 226 -10.76 43.12 5.91
N ASP A 227 -10.12 43.50 7.00
CA ASP A 227 -9.61 44.86 7.16
C ASP A 227 -8.50 45.16 6.14
N LEU A 228 -7.62 44.19 5.87
CA LEU A 228 -6.59 44.30 4.83
C LEU A 228 -7.16 44.32 3.41
N ALA A 229 -8.28 43.64 3.16
CA ALA A 229 -8.94 43.64 1.84
C ALA A 229 -9.63 44.98 1.52
N THR A 230 -10.11 45.68 2.55
CA THR A 230 -10.90 46.91 2.42
C THR A 230 -10.06 48.18 2.52
N LYS A 231 -8.94 48.15 3.24
CA LYS A 231 -7.98 49.26 3.37
C LYS A 231 -6.78 49.02 2.46
N SER A 232 -5.96 50.03 2.22
CA SER A 232 -4.66 49.84 1.55
C SER A 232 -3.63 49.38 2.60
N PRO A 233 -3.24 48.08 2.60
CA PRO A 233 -2.38 47.54 3.64
C PRO A 233 -0.94 48.01 3.46
N THR A 234 -0.22 48.18 4.58
CA THR A 234 1.23 48.44 4.53
C THR A 234 1.97 47.18 4.11
N PRO A 235 3.20 47.31 3.56
CA PRO A 235 4.03 46.14 3.24
C PRO A 235 4.21 45.20 4.44
N GLU A 236 4.36 45.74 5.66
CA GLU A 236 4.54 44.93 6.88
C GLU A 236 3.29 44.13 7.25
N GLN A 237 2.11 44.73 7.08
CA GLN A 237 0.85 44.03 7.26
C GLN A 237 0.68 42.88 6.25
N LEU A 238 1.09 43.09 5.00
CA LEU A 238 1.11 42.04 3.98
C LEU A 238 2.11 40.93 4.33
N ARG A 239 3.34 41.28 4.74
CA ARG A 239 4.34 40.29 5.20
C ARG A 239 3.79 39.43 6.33
N THR A 240 3.14 40.04 7.31
CA THR A 240 2.51 39.34 8.44
C THR A 240 1.39 38.41 7.98
N ALA A 241 0.50 38.89 7.09
CA ALA A 241 -0.62 38.11 6.58
C ALA A 241 -0.13 36.90 5.76
N VAL A 242 0.81 37.11 4.84
CA VAL A 242 1.42 36.06 4.03
C VAL A 242 2.14 35.05 4.94
N SER A 243 2.97 35.50 5.87
CA SER A 243 3.70 34.60 6.78
C SER A 243 2.76 33.73 7.61
N ARG A 244 1.69 34.33 8.15
CA ARG A 244 0.67 33.59 8.92
C ARG A 244 -0.05 32.56 8.06
N HIS A 245 -0.43 32.92 6.84
CA HIS A 245 -1.10 31.97 5.94
C HIS A 245 -0.15 30.87 5.46
N PHE A 246 1.09 31.22 5.13
CA PHE A 246 2.13 30.28 4.72
C PHE A 246 2.41 29.25 5.83
N LYS A 247 2.55 29.69 7.09
CA LYS A 247 2.70 28.79 8.23
C LYS A 247 1.50 27.86 8.46
N ARG A 248 0.28 28.27 8.07
CA ARG A 248 -0.92 27.41 8.16
C ARG A 248 -0.98 26.36 7.04
N VAL A 249 -0.61 26.75 5.82
CA VAL A 249 -0.73 25.90 4.63
C VAL A 249 0.52 25.02 4.47
N VAL A 250 1.70 25.64 4.42
CA VAL A 250 2.99 25.02 4.15
C VAL A 250 3.69 24.53 5.43
N PHE A 251 3.29 25.06 6.61
CA PHE A 251 3.77 24.58 7.92
C PHE A 251 5.29 24.72 8.13
N ARG A 252 5.82 25.83 7.64
CA ARG A 252 7.09 26.45 8.03
C ARG A 252 6.97 27.96 7.83
N ASP A 253 7.96 28.72 8.28
CA ASP A 253 8.04 30.14 7.93
C ASP A 253 8.52 30.28 6.45
N PRO A 254 7.97 31.25 5.70
CA PRO A 254 8.45 31.55 4.35
C PRO A 254 9.83 32.18 4.40
N THR A 255 10.63 31.90 3.38
CA THR A 255 11.91 32.56 3.15
C THR A 255 11.70 34.04 2.76
N PRO A 256 12.71 34.91 2.94
CA PRO A 256 12.65 36.29 2.47
C PRO A 256 12.29 36.40 0.98
N ASP A 257 12.86 35.54 0.14
CA ASP A 257 12.59 35.51 -1.30
C ASP A 257 11.14 35.11 -1.63
N GLU A 258 10.57 34.15 -0.89
CA GLU A 258 9.16 33.76 -1.03
C GLU A 258 8.23 34.91 -0.65
N ILE A 259 8.48 35.57 0.48
CA ILE A 259 7.73 36.76 0.88
C ILE A 259 7.80 37.83 -0.22
N ASP A 260 9.00 38.16 -0.70
CA ASP A 260 9.17 39.20 -1.71
C ASP A 260 8.49 38.83 -3.04
N LYS A 261 8.43 37.54 -3.41
CA LYS A 261 7.64 37.06 -4.57
C LYS A 261 6.14 37.34 -4.38
N TYR A 262 5.58 37.02 -3.21
CA TYR A 262 4.16 37.29 -2.95
C TYR A 262 3.85 38.79 -2.89
N LEU A 263 4.74 39.61 -2.32
CA LEU A 263 4.57 41.08 -2.30
C LEU A 263 4.63 41.68 -3.71
N ARG A 264 5.54 41.21 -4.58
CA ARG A 264 5.56 41.63 -5.99
C ARG A 264 4.29 41.24 -6.72
N LEU A 265 3.78 40.03 -6.47
CA LEU A 265 2.50 39.58 -7.02
C LEU A 265 1.35 40.48 -6.57
N TYR A 266 1.29 40.84 -5.28
CA TYR A 266 0.31 41.78 -4.75
C TYR A 266 0.37 43.13 -5.49
N GLN A 267 1.56 43.72 -5.63
CA GLN A 267 1.72 45.02 -6.27
C GLN A 267 1.28 45.02 -7.73
N GLY A 268 1.55 43.94 -8.47
CA GLY A 268 1.09 43.76 -9.84
C GLY A 268 -0.43 43.71 -9.91
N SER A 269 -1.04 42.81 -9.14
CA SER A 269 -2.49 42.60 -9.16
C SER A 269 -3.30 43.75 -8.56
N HIS A 270 -2.72 44.49 -7.61
CA HIS A 270 -3.36 45.66 -7.01
C HIS A 270 -3.63 46.76 -8.04
N LYS A 271 -2.69 46.98 -8.98
CA LYS A 271 -2.84 47.97 -10.06
C LYS A 271 -4.02 47.67 -10.98
N GLU A 272 -4.37 46.38 -11.15
CA GLU A 272 -5.38 45.93 -12.11
C GLU A 272 -6.74 45.64 -11.45
N GLY A 273 -6.76 45.06 -10.26
CA GLY A 273 -7.96 44.52 -9.60
C GLY A 273 -8.28 45.08 -8.20
N GLY A 274 -7.47 46.01 -7.69
CA GLY A 274 -7.65 46.61 -6.36
C GLY A 274 -7.18 45.72 -5.19
N ASN A 275 -7.33 46.23 -3.96
CA ASN A 275 -6.80 45.58 -2.74
C ASN A 275 -7.38 44.19 -2.49
N ALA A 276 -8.70 44.04 -2.57
CA ALA A 276 -9.37 42.78 -2.26
C ALA A 276 -8.94 41.65 -3.20
N GLU A 277 -8.90 41.89 -4.52
CA GLU A 277 -8.50 40.87 -5.49
C GLU A 277 -7.00 40.57 -5.41
N ALA A 278 -6.16 41.59 -5.20
CA ALA A 278 -4.73 41.38 -5.00
C ALA A 278 -4.42 40.54 -3.75
N LEU A 279 -5.11 40.82 -2.63
CA LEU A 279 -4.98 40.04 -1.41
C LEU A 279 -5.48 38.60 -1.61
N ARG A 280 -6.61 38.44 -2.31
CA ARG A 280 -7.16 37.14 -2.67
C ARG A 280 -6.15 36.31 -3.46
N LEU A 281 -5.55 36.91 -4.50
CA LEU A 281 -4.61 36.22 -5.37
C LEU A 281 -3.34 35.76 -4.64
N ILE A 282 -2.75 36.61 -3.79
CA ILE A 282 -1.52 36.21 -3.07
C ILE A 282 -1.78 35.11 -2.05
N LEU A 283 -2.96 35.11 -1.39
CA LEU A 283 -3.32 34.05 -0.46
C LEU A 283 -3.61 32.74 -1.21
N MET A 284 -4.24 32.81 -2.39
CA MET A 284 -4.40 31.63 -3.26
C MET A 284 -3.04 31.09 -3.73
N ALA A 285 -2.09 31.97 -4.07
CA ALA A 285 -0.75 31.57 -4.48
C ALA A 285 0.03 30.85 -3.36
N VAL A 286 -0.21 31.19 -2.10
CA VAL A 286 0.32 30.43 -0.95
C VAL A 286 -0.29 29.03 -0.87
N MET A 287 -1.59 28.89 -1.13
CA MET A 287 -2.25 27.58 -1.15
C MET A 287 -1.80 26.68 -2.30
N LEU A 288 -1.38 27.28 -3.42
CA LEU A 288 -0.84 26.58 -4.58
C LEU A 288 0.67 26.31 -4.48
N HIS A 289 1.30 26.64 -3.35
CA HIS A 289 2.71 26.31 -3.12
C HIS A 289 2.90 24.78 -3.16
N PRO A 290 3.94 24.23 -3.82
CA PRO A 290 4.10 22.77 -3.95
C PRO A 290 4.05 22.02 -2.61
N GLU A 291 4.64 22.58 -1.55
CA GLU A 291 4.61 21.99 -0.20
C GLU A 291 3.20 21.90 0.43
N SER A 292 2.17 22.53 -0.15
CA SER A 292 0.79 22.39 0.31
C SER A 292 0.19 21.03 0.01
N VAL A 293 0.73 20.31 -0.98
CA VAL A 293 0.21 18.99 -1.39
C VAL A 293 1.30 17.97 -1.70
N TYR A 294 2.57 18.38 -1.63
CA TYR A 294 3.75 17.54 -1.76
C TYR A 294 4.63 17.64 -0.51
N ARG A 295 5.22 16.51 -0.10
CA ARG A 295 6.38 16.45 0.78
C ARG A 295 7.65 16.61 -0.06
N LEU A 296 8.53 17.51 0.35
CA LEU A 296 9.83 17.70 -0.29
C LEU A 296 10.86 16.76 0.33
N GLU A 297 11.57 16.04 -0.52
CA GLU A 297 12.71 15.19 -0.17
C GLU A 297 13.82 15.36 -1.20
N ILE A 298 14.41 16.55 -1.22
CA ILE A 298 15.41 16.94 -2.22
C ILE A 298 16.84 16.93 -1.66
N GLY A 299 17.00 16.80 -0.33
CA GLY A 299 18.31 16.70 0.31
C GLY A 299 18.97 18.06 0.49
N LEU A 300 18.32 18.94 1.26
CA LEU A 300 18.84 20.28 1.54
C LEU A 300 19.93 20.31 2.63
N GLY A 301 20.24 19.17 3.24
CA GLY A 301 21.29 19.02 4.25
C GLY A 301 22.71 18.92 3.66
N GLY A 302 23.63 18.43 4.49
CA GLY A 302 25.04 18.28 4.14
C GLY A 302 25.26 17.23 3.06
N GLU A 303 26.22 17.50 2.18
CA GLU A 303 26.67 16.56 1.15
C GLU A 303 27.83 15.71 1.66
N ASP A 304 27.81 14.42 1.36
CA ASP A 304 28.88 13.50 1.70
C ASP A 304 29.89 13.30 0.54
N SER A 305 30.98 12.59 0.83
CA SER A 305 32.05 12.32 -0.14
C SER A 305 31.61 11.50 -1.37
N SER A 306 30.38 10.98 -1.38
CA SER A 306 29.81 10.17 -2.48
C SER A 306 28.79 10.96 -3.31
N GLY A 307 28.67 12.27 -3.05
CA GLY A 307 27.72 13.17 -3.71
C GLY A 307 26.27 12.92 -3.28
N ARG A 308 26.07 12.31 -2.11
CA ARG A 308 24.74 12.13 -1.52
C ARG A 308 24.47 13.28 -0.55
N ARG A 309 23.30 13.88 -0.60
CA ARG A 309 22.89 14.95 0.31
C ARG A 309 21.93 14.42 1.36
N MET A 310 22.21 14.63 2.63
CA MET A 310 21.28 14.26 3.69
C MET A 310 20.02 15.14 3.60
N LEU A 311 18.86 14.60 3.94
CA LEU A 311 17.68 15.41 4.19
C LEU A 311 17.97 16.41 5.32
N SER A 312 17.51 17.65 5.16
CA SER A 312 17.58 18.66 6.22
C SER A 312 16.74 18.25 7.44
N PRO A 313 16.97 18.85 8.63
CA PRO A 313 16.16 18.55 9.83
C PRO A 313 14.65 18.70 9.60
N THR A 314 14.23 19.71 8.84
CA THR A 314 12.83 19.92 8.47
C THR A 314 12.32 18.81 7.55
N GLU A 315 13.05 18.47 6.48
CA GLU A 315 12.67 17.36 5.59
C GLU A 315 12.57 16.03 6.35
N LEU A 316 13.48 15.77 7.30
CA LEU A 316 13.45 14.58 8.15
C LEU A 316 12.24 14.56 9.08
N ALA A 317 11.89 15.67 9.72
CA ALA A 317 10.71 15.75 10.57
C ALA A 317 9.44 15.34 9.80
N TYR A 318 9.23 15.89 8.60
CA TYR A 318 8.10 15.50 7.75
C TYR A 318 8.19 14.07 7.21
N SER A 319 9.40 13.63 6.85
CA SER A 319 9.60 12.27 6.34
C SER A 319 9.27 11.23 7.40
N ILE A 320 9.71 11.43 8.65
CA ILE A 320 9.41 10.56 9.80
C ILE A 320 7.91 10.61 10.13
N ALA A 321 7.33 11.80 10.24
CA ALA A 321 5.92 11.97 10.62
C ALA A 321 4.98 11.24 9.64
N TYR A 322 5.15 11.48 8.34
CA TYR A 322 4.31 10.85 7.31
C TYR A 322 4.74 9.41 6.97
N ALA A 323 5.91 8.95 7.41
CA ALA A 323 6.27 7.53 7.33
C ALA A 323 5.40 6.68 8.29
N LEU A 324 5.07 7.22 9.46
CA LEU A 324 4.34 6.48 10.50
C LEU A 324 2.87 6.88 10.62
N THR A 325 2.55 8.15 10.36
CA THR A 325 1.25 8.77 10.65
C THR A 325 0.64 9.42 9.41
N ASP A 326 -0.65 9.75 9.46
CA ASP A 326 -1.30 10.62 8.46
C ASP A 326 -1.37 12.08 8.95
N SER A 327 -0.48 12.50 9.84
CA SER A 327 -0.47 13.83 10.48
C SER A 327 0.87 14.53 10.32
N ARG A 328 0.86 15.86 10.43
CA ARG A 328 2.08 16.68 10.44
C ARG A 328 3.01 16.30 11.61
N PRO A 329 4.29 16.68 11.56
CA PRO A 329 5.22 16.48 12.68
C PRO A 329 4.63 16.95 14.02
N ASP A 330 4.76 16.12 15.05
CA ASP A 330 4.39 16.50 16.41
C ASP A 330 5.33 17.60 16.95
N SER A 331 4.93 18.24 18.05
CA SER A 331 5.70 19.35 18.63
C SER A 331 7.13 18.94 19.02
N THR A 332 7.35 17.70 19.43
CA THR A 332 8.68 17.21 19.81
C THR A 332 9.58 17.11 18.58
N LEU A 333 9.04 16.62 17.46
CA LEU A 333 9.76 16.47 16.21
C LEU A 333 10.03 17.83 15.54
N VAL A 334 9.08 18.78 15.63
CA VAL A 334 9.29 20.17 15.22
C VAL A 334 10.41 20.82 16.03
N LEU A 335 10.37 20.72 17.36
CA LEU A 335 11.42 21.27 18.23
C LEU A 335 12.78 20.63 17.98
N ALA A 336 12.84 19.32 17.68
CA ALA A 336 14.07 18.66 17.31
C ALA A 336 14.66 19.25 16.02
N ALA A 337 13.84 19.50 15.00
CA ALA A 337 14.28 20.14 13.77
C ALA A 337 14.77 21.59 14.00
N GLU A 338 14.03 22.38 14.77
CA GLU A 338 14.35 23.79 15.05
C GLU A 338 15.58 23.97 15.95
N SER A 339 15.79 23.06 16.91
CA SER A 339 16.95 23.09 17.83
C SER A 339 18.25 22.56 17.22
N GLY A 340 18.23 22.20 15.93
CA GLY A 340 19.42 21.72 15.22
C GLY A 340 19.79 20.27 15.50
N LYS A 341 18.87 19.46 16.05
CA LYS A 341 18.93 17.98 16.00
C LYS A 341 18.52 17.48 14.59
N LEU A 342 18.33 16.16 14.45
CA LEU A 342 18.03 15.48 13.18
C LEU A 342 19.12 15.70 12.12
N LYS A 343 20.38 15.72 12.56
CA LYS A 343 21.56 15.83 11.67
C LYS A 343 22.35 14.54 11.61
N THR A 344 22.04 13.60 12.47
CA THR A 344 22.70 12.31 12.56
C THR A 344 21.69 11.17 12.46
N LYS A 345 22.20 9.98 12.13
CA LYS A 345 21.40 8.75 12.17
C LYS A 345 20.84 8.47 13.56
N ASP A 346 21.60 8.78 14.61
CA ASP A 346 21.21 8.55 16.00
C ASP A 346 20.06 9.47 16.43
N ASP A 347 20.07 10.74 16.00
CA ASP A 347 18.94 11.66 16.24
C ASP A 347 17.64 11.13 15.61
N VAL A 348 17.73 10.63 14.37
CA VAL A 348 16.58 10.07 13.66
C VAL A 348 16.12 8.78 14.34
N HIS A 349 17.06 7.94 14.78
CA HIS A 349 16.77 6.73 15.54
C HIS A 349 16.03 7.03 16.85
N GLU A 350 16.46 8.04 17.60
CA GLU A 350 15.80 8.51 18.82
C GLU A 350 14.33 8.85 18.54
N GLN A 351 14.08 9.66 17.50
CA GLN A 351 12.72 10.12 17.18
C GLN A 351 11.82 9.02 16.62
N VAL A 352 12.32 8.17 15.72
CA VAL A 352 11.55 7.03 15.18
C VAL A 352 11.21 6.06 16.30
N SER A 353 12.16 5.73 17.17
CA SER A 353 11.94 4.82 18.30
C SER A 353 10.94 5.38 19.30
N ARG A 354 11.05 6.67 19.64
CA ARG A 354 10.07 7.38 20.48
C ARG A 354 8.67 7.28 19.88
N MET A 355 8.52 7.65 18.60
CA MET A 355 7.21 7.64 17.96
C MET A 355 6.62 6.23 17.87
N LEU A 356 7.42 5.19 17.67
CA LEU A 356 6.94 3.80 17.64
C LEU A 356 6.54 3.27 19.03
N ALA A 357 7.20 3.74 20.08
CA ALA A 357 6.92 3.36 21.47
C ALA A 357 5.71 4.10 22.08
N ASP A 358 5.44 5.33 21.62
CA ASP A 358 4.36 6.16 22.14
C ASP A 358 2.98 5.72 21.63
N GLU A 359 2.21 5.02 22.46
CA GLU A 359 0.85 4.55 22.14
C GLU A 359 -0.16 5.70 21.91
N SER A 360 0.12 6.91 22.38
CA SER A 360 -0.75 8.07 22.14
C SER A 360 -0.69 8.58 20.70
N ILE A 361 0.39 8.27 19.97
CA ILE A 361 0.54 8.62 18.56
C ILE A 361 -0.13 7.54 17.71
N ASP A 362 -1.15 7.90 16.94
CA ASP A 362 -1.75 6.94 16.00
C ASP A 362 -0.80 6.65 14.84
N LYS A 363 -0.64 5.37 14.49
CA LYS A 363 0.31 4.86 13.48
C LYS A 363 -0.40 4.04 12.40
N PRO A 364 -1.40 4.60 11.70
CA PRO A 364 -2.28 3.87 10.81
C PRO A 364 -1.54 3.21 9.64
N ARG A 365 -0.36 3.72 9.27
CA ARG A 365 0.45 3.17 8.18
C ARG A 365 0.97 1.76 8.45
N ILE A 366 1.11 1.35 9.71
CA ILE A 366 1.55 -0.01 10.06
C ILE A 366 0.49 -1.02 9.65
N LEU A 367 -0.77 -0.84 10.09
CA LEU A 367 -1.88 -1.71 9.67
C LEU A 367 -2.12 -1.62 8.17
N ARG A 368 -2.08 -0.41 7.60
CA ARG A 368 -2.28 -0.19 6.17
C ARG A 368 -1.26 -0.95 5.32
N PHE A 369 -0.01 -1.06 5.75
CA PHE A 369 0.97 -1.90 5.06
C PHE A 369 0.47 -3.33 4.91
N PHE A 370 -0.03 -3.97 5.97
CA PHE A 370 -0.53 -5.34 5.90
C PHE A 370 -1.82 -5.46 5.08
N GLN A 371 -2.73 -4.48 5.19
CA GLN A 371 -3.91 -4.38 4.34
C GLN A 371 -3.52 -4.39 2.85
N GLU A 372 -2.55 -3.58 2.45
CA GLU A 372 -2.10 -3.44 1.06
C GLU A 372 -1.18 -4.58 0.60
N PHE A 373 -0.35 -5.13 1.49
CA PHE A 373 0.55 -6.25 1.21
C PHE A 373 -0.24 -7.51 0.91
N PHE A 374 -1.16 -7.87 1.80
CA PHE A 374 -2.05 -9.01 1.63
C PHE A 374 -3.21 -8.70 0.68
N GLY A 375 -3.60 -7.43 0.51
CA GLY A 375 -4.71 -7.02 -0.37
C GLY A 375 -6.10 -7.42 0.14
N TYR A 376 -6.22 -7.80 1.42
CA TYR A 376 -7.49 -8.26 1.99
C TYR A 376 -8.53 -7.14 2.10
N ASN A 377 -8.10 -5.87 2.21
CA ASN A 377 -8.96 -4.68 2.26
C ASN A 377 -9.72 -4.39 0.96
N GLN A 378 -9.68 -5.31 -0.01
CA GLN A 378 -10.38 -5.26 -1.28
C GLN A 378 -11.42 -6.39 -1.41
N ALA A 379 -11.65 -7.15 -0.34
CA ALA A 379 -12.65 -8.21 -0.32
C ALA A 379 -14.05 -7.64 -0.64
N HIS A 380 -14.39 -6.44 -0.17
CA HIS A 380 -15.70 -5.79 -0.38
C HIS A 380 -16.02 -5.47 -1.83
N LYS A 381 -15.03 -5.54 -2.72
CA LYS A 381 -15.20 -5.37 -4.16
C LYS A 381 -15.62 -6.66 -4.87
N ILE A 382 -15.44 -7.81 -4.23
CA ILE A 382 -15.82 -9.09 -4.79
C ILE A 382 -17.24 -9.37 -4.35
N PHE A 383 -18.17 -9.22 -5.29
CA PHE A 383 -19.59 -9.42 -5.02
C PHE A 383 -19.87 -10.91 -4.84
N LYS A 384 -20.57 -11.26 -3.77
CA LYS A 384 -21.00 -12.64 -3.49
C LYS A 384 -22.51 -12.71 -3.45
N ASP A 385 -23.07 -13.66 -4.19
CA ASP A 385 -24.51 -13.89 -4.24
C ASP A 385 -25.07 -14.32 -2.88
N GLU A 386 -26.23 -13.77 -2.52
CA GLU A 386 -26.88 -13.95 -1.22
C GLU A 386 -27.34 -15.41 -1.00
N ASN A 387 -27.90 -16.06 -2.02
CA ASN A 387 -28.41 -17.42 -1.87
C ASN A 387 -27.27 -18.41 -1.61
N ARG A 388 -26.12 -18.21 -2.27
CA ARG A 388 -24.90 -19.00 -2.06
C ARG A 388 -24.15 -18.66 -0.79
N SER A 389 -24.23 -17.40 -0.35
CA SER A 389 -23.66 -16.99 0.91
C SER A 389 -24.41 -17.66 2.06
N GLY A 390 -25.73 -17.84 1.94
CA GLY A 390 -26.59 -18.45 2.96
C GLY A 390 -27.65 -17.49 3.52
N GLY A 391 -28.07 -16.49 2.73
CA GLY A 391 -29.11 -15.52 3.07
C GLY A 391 -28.61 -14.26 3.76
N PHE A 392 -27.32 -13.93 3.67
CA PHE A 392 -26.73 -12.82 4.42
C PHE A 392 -26.79 -11.49 3.64
N TYR A 393 -27.98 -10.89 3.60
CA TYR A 393 -28.18 -9.45 3.31
C TYR A 393 -29.13 -8.82 4.33
N TYR A 394 -28.87 -9.02 5.63
CA TYR A 394 -29.73 -8.41 6.66
C TYR A 394 -29.13 -7.07 7.11
N TYR A 395 -29.81 -5.96 6.76
CA TYR A 395 -29.51 -4.54 7.06
C TYR A 395 -28.48 -3.79 6.19
N GLY A 396 -28.18 -4.25 4.97
CA GLY A 396 -27.32 -3.47 4.04
C GLY A 396 -25.84 -3.44 4.40
N GLU A 397 -25.39 -4.37 5.26
CA GLU A 397 -23.97 -4.56 5.57
C GLU A 397 -23.31 -5.41 4.48
N ASN A 398 -22.24 -4.88 3.86
CA ASN A 398 -21.51 -5.56 2.79
C ASN A 398 -20.65 -6.70 3.40
N TYR A 399 -21.06 -7.95 3.21
CA TYR A 399 -20.47 -9.18 3.77
C TYR A 399 -18.93 -9.20 3.85
N PRO A 400 -18.16 -8.84 2.81
CA PRO A 400 -16.71 -8.89 2.89
C PRO A 400 -16.08 -7.81 3.79
N ARG A 401 -16.78 -6.68 4.06
CA ARG A 401 -16.27 -5.61 4.94
C ARG A 401 -16.13 -6.08 6.39
N ILE A 402 -16.99 -6.99 6.84
CA ILE A 402 -16.87 -7.58 8.18
C ILE A 402 -15.57 -8.40 8.25
N TYR A 403 -15.28 -9.23 7.25
CA TYR A 403 -14.04 -10.01 7.24
C TYR A 403 -12.78 -9.16 7.08
N GLU A 404 -12.85 -8.04 6.37
CA GLU A 404 -11.75 -7.07 6.34
C GLU A 404 -11.39 -6.58 7.74
N ARG A 405 -12.41 -6.38 8.58
CA ARG A 405 -12.24 -5.98 9.97
C ARG A 405 -11.77 -7.13 10.88
N ASP A 406 -12.28 -8.35 10.68
CA ASP A 406 -11.75 -9.56 11.33
C ASP A 406 -10.24 -9.68 11.06
N ALA A 407 -9.85 -9.46 9.80
CA ALA A 407 -8.46 -9.48 9.35
C ALA A 407 -7.63 -8.36 10.01
N ASP A 408 -8.19 -7.16 10.14
CA ASP A 408 -7.53 -6.07 10.87
C ASP A 408 -7.27 -6.44 12.33
N PHE A 409 -8.24 -7.04 13.04
CA PHE A 409 -8.04 -7.49 14.42
C PHE A 409 -6.99 -8.59 14.52
N PHE A 410 -7.02 -9.56 13.60
CA PHE A 410 -6.00 -10.60 13.50
C PHE A 410 -4.60 -10.00 13.36
N VAL A 411 -4.41 -9.04 12.46
CA VAL A 411 -3.13 -8.35 12.23
C VAL A 411 -2.71 -7.55 13.47
N MET A 412 -3.62 -6.75 14.03
CA MET A 412 -3.34 -5.89 15.17
C MET A 412 -2.94 -6.68 16.42
N ASN A 413 -3.59 -7.80 16.71
CA ASN A 413 -3.22 -8.68 17.82
C ASN A 413 -1.80 -9.26 17.69
N ILE A 414 -1.37 -9.58 16.46
CA ILE A 414 0.01 -10.03 16.22
C ILE A 414 1.01 -8.87 16.36
N LEU A 415 0.65 -7.68 15.87
CA LEU A 415 1.48 -6.48 15.97
C LEU A 415 1.62 -5.96 17.41
N GLU A 416 0.60 -6.14 18.24
CA GLU A 416 0.65 -5.78 19.66
C GLU A 416 1.68 -6.64 20.41
N LYS A 417 1.74 -7.94 20.10
CA LYS A 417 2.74 -8.87 20.65
C LYS A 417 4.15 -8.61 20.09
N ASP A 418 4.24 -8.13 18.85
CA ASP A 418 5.45 -7.74 18.12
C ASP A 418 6.61 -8.76 18.14
N LYS A 419 6.28 -10.05 18.03
CA LYS A 419 7.26 -11.16 17.99
C LYS A 419 6.95 -12.07 16.81
N HIS A 420 7.97 -12.48 16.06
CA HIS A 420 7.83 -13.33 14.88
C HIS A 420 6.67 -12.89 13.96
N VAL A 421 6.46 -11.57 13.82
CA VAL A 421 5.22 -10.98 13.31
C VAL A 421 4.78 -11.62 11.99
N PHE A 422 5.67 -11.66 11.01
CA PHE A 422 5.34 -12.18 9.69
C PHE A 422 5.08 -13.68 9.68
N ARG A 423 5.84 -14.44 10.47
CA ARG A 423 5.61 -15.88 10.65
C ARG A 423 4.25 -16.14 11.31
N GLN A 424 3.87 -15.39 12.34
CA GLN A 424 2.54 -15.51 12.96
C GLN A 424 1.43 -15.12 11.99
N LEU A 425 1.62 -14.09 11.17
CA LEU A 425 0.67 -13.70 10.13
C LEU A 425 0.47 -14.80 9.07
N LEU A 426 1.40 -15.73 8.92
CA LEU A 426 1.27 -16.89 8.03
C LEU A 426 0.79 -18.15 8.75
N LEU A 427 1.11 -18.36 10.03
CA LEU A 427 0.87 -19.65 10.71
C LEU A 427 -0.22 -19.65 11.77
N SER A 428 -0.61 -18.48 12.30
CA SER A 428 -1.53 -18.42 13.44
C SER A 428 -2.88 -19.04 13.09
N ASP A 429 -3.38 -19.90 13.97
CA ASP A 429 -4.73 -20.45 13.92
C ASP A 429 -5.71 -19.66 14.81
N GLU A 430 -5.23 -18.60 15.48
CA GLU A 430 -6.00 -17.70 16.35
C GLU A 430 -6.64 -16.59 15.51
N TYR A 431 -7.96 -16.65 15.30
CA TYR A 431 -8.73 -15.65 14.52
C TYR A 431 -9.63 -14.83 15.41
N PHE A 432 -9.91 -13.59 14.97
CA PHE A 432 -11.00 -12.79 15.49
C PHE A 432 -12.21 -12.99 14.59
N ILE A 433 -13.25 -13.62 15.12
CA ILE A 433 -14.45 -13.93 14.34
C ILE A 433 -15.53 -12.94 14.75
N LEU A 434 -15.78 -11.92 13.92
CA LEU A 434 -16.85 -10.96 14.20
C LEU A 434 -18.17 -11.46 13.63
N ASN A 435 -19.15 -11.50 14.52
CA ASN A 435 -20.55 -11.59 14.18
C ASN A 435 -21.33 -10.76 15.21
N ARG A 436 -22.63 -10.58 15.00
CA ARG A 436 -23.47 -9.80 15.93
C ARG A 436 -23.46 -10.36 17.36
N GLN A 437 -23.25 -11.66 17.53
CA GLN A 437 -23.18 -12.32 18.83
C GLN A 437 -21.83 -12.07 19.53
N THR A 438 -20.68 -12.24 18.87
CA THR A 438 -19.37 -11.99 19.47
C THR A 438 -19.21 -10.53 19.87
N PHE A 439 -19.77 -9.62 19.09
CA PHE A 439 -19.91 -8.20 19.44
C PHE A 439 -20.65 -8.00 20.78
N ARG A 440 -21.87 -8.54 20.90
CA ARG A 440 -22.71 -8.42 22.10
C ARG A 440 -22.04 -9.04 23.32
N ASN A 441 -21.46 -10.23 23.15
CA ASN A 441 -20.76 -10.92 24.22
C ASN A 441 -19.51 -10.13 24.65
N THR A 442 -18.79 -9.49 23.72
CA THR A 442 -17.62 -8.64 24.05
C THR A 442 -18.02 -7.42 24.86
N VAL A 443 -19.13 -6.76 24.49
CA VAL A 443 -19.67 -5.63 25.26
C VAL A 443 -20.13 -6.08 26.65
N PHE A 444 -20.76 -7.25 26.77
CA PHE A 444 -21.19 -7.82 28.04
C PHE A 444 -20.00 -8.22 28.93
N ASP A 445 -18.99 -8.89 28.37
CA ASP A 445 -17.74 -9.22 29.06
C ASP A 445 -17.01 -7.96 29.55
N PHE A 446 -16.95 -6.93 28.70
CA PHE A 446 -16.39 -5.64 29.07
C PHE A 446 -17.18 -5.00 30.23
N TYR A 447 -18.51 -5.03 30.17
CA TYR A 447 -19.37 -4.55 31.24
C TYR A 447 -19.11 -5.31 32.55
N GLU A 448 -19.08 -6.64 32.54
CA GLU A 448 -18.89 -7.45 33.73
C GLU A 448 -17.49 -7.25 34.35
N ARG A 449 -16.43 -7.16 33.54
CA ARG A 449 -15.06 -6.88 34.03
C ARG A 449 -14.95 -5.50 34.69
N ASN A 450 -15.75 -4.54 34.23
CA ASN A 450 -15.71 -3.15 34.70
C ASN A 450 -16.96 -2.78 35.51
N LYS A 451 -17.72 -3.77 35.99
CA LYS A 451 -19.06 -3.61 36.56
C LYS A 451 -19.12 -2.57 37.67
N LEU A 452 -18.22 -2.67 38.65
CA LEU A 452 -18.16 -1.74 39.77
C LEU A 452 -17.89 -0.29 39.33
N LEU A 453 -17.12 -0.11 38.25
CA LEU A 453 -16.77 1.21 37.70
C LEU A 453 -17.91 1.78 36.85
N ILE A 454 -18.60 0.93 36.09
CA ILE A 454 -19.73 1.30 35.22
C ILE A 454 -21.03 1.49 36.00
N ASP A 455 -21.30 0.67 37.02
CA ASP A 455 -22.55 0.70 37.78
C ASP A 455 -22.66 1.92 38.71
N ASN A 456 -21.51 2.47 39.15
CA ASN A 456 -21.45 3.71 39.93
C ASN A 456 -21.87 4.92 39.07
N LYS A 457 -23.16 5.26 39.14
CA LYS A 457 -23.80 6.36 38.40
C LYS A 457 -22.99 7.66 38.50
N ASN A 458 -22.83 8.35 37.37
CA ASN A 458 -22.01 9.55 37.18
C ASN A 458 -20.54 9.33 37.51
N ILE A 459 -19.82 8.65 36.61
CA ILE A 459 -18.36 8.68 36.60
C ILE A 459 -17.94 10.15 36.44
N PRO A 460 -17.38 10.84 37.45
CA PRO A 460 -16.91 12.21 37.30
C PRO A 460 -15.89 12.26 36.18
N GLU A 461 -15.81 13.36 35.43
CA GLU A 461 -14.94 13.48 34.23
C GLU A 461 -13.50 13.02 34.49
N LYS A 462 -12.99 13.27 35.71
CA LYS A 462 -11.69 12.79 36.18
C LYS A 462 -11.59 11.26 36.24
N LYS A 463 -12.57 10.56 36.83
CA LYS A 463 -12.61 9.09 36.87
C LYS A 463 -12.90 8.49 35.49
N ALA A 464 -13.63 9.20 34.62
CA ALA A 464 -13.87 8.75 33.26
C ALA A 464 -12.57 8.78 32.46
N LYS A 465 -11.77 9.85 32.62
CA LYS A 465 -10.41 9.94 32.07
C LYS A 465 -9.47 8.88 32.66
N GLU A 466 -9.54 8.60 33.96
CA GLU A 466 -8.76 7.53 34.60
C GLU A 466 -9.17 6.13 34.11
N LEU A 467 -10.47 5.87 33.95
CA LEU A 467 -11.00 4.63 33.40
C LEU A 467 -10.58 4.45 31.95
N LEU A 468 -10.81 5.46 31.11
CA LEU A 468 -10.36 5.46 29.71
C LEU A 468 -8.85 5.23 29.62
N LYS A 469 -8.04 5.91 30.45
CA LYS A 469 -6.59 5.68 30.54
C LYS A 469 -6.23 4.25 30.96
N SER A 470 -6.91 3.69 31.96
CA SER A 470 -6.68 2.30 32.40
C SER A 470 -7.04 1.26 31.33
N LEU A 471 -7.94 1.62 30.42
CA LEU A 471 -8.36 0.81 29.28
C LEU A 471 -7.53 1.08 28.00
N GLY A 472 -6.57 2.00 28.05
CA GLY A 472 -5.78 2.43 26.89
C GLY A 472 -6.63 3.16 25.83
N LEU A 473 -7.60 3.96 26.27
CA LEU A 473 -8.53 4.72 25.43
C LEU A 473 -8.40 6.21 25.73
N LYS A 474 -8.52 7.06 24.71
CA LYS A 474 -8.54 8.54 24.83
C LYS A 474 -9.95 9.05 25.08
N ASN A 475 -10.96 8.36 24.56
CA ASN A 475 -12.37 8.69 24.76
C ASN A 475 -13.26 7.45 24.49
N TRP A 476 -14.54 7.52 24.87
CA TRP A 476 -15.50 6.43 24.66
C TRP A 476 -15.77 6.14 23.17
N LYS A 477 -15.59 7.14 22.29
CA LYS A 477 -15.62 6.92 20.84
C LYS A 477 -14.48 6.00 20.39
N GLU A 478 -13.34 6.00 21.07
CA GLU A 478 -12.26 5.05 20.80
C GLU A 478 -12.60 3.63 21.25
N LEU A 479 -13.42 3.43 22.29
CA LEU A 479 -13.98 2.10 22.57
C LEU A 479 -14.82 1.61 21.40
N ASN A 480 -15.67 2.52 20.91
CA ASN A 480 -16.54 2.32 19.77
C ASN A 480 -15.77 2.10 18.45
N LEU A 481 -14.61 2.71 18.28
CA LEU A 481 -13.73 2.49 17.12
C LEU A 481 -12.88 1.23 17.30
N LYS A 482 -12.31 1.00 18.49
CA LYS A 482 -11.46 -0.15 18.84
C LYS A 482 -12.22 -1.46 18.71
N TYR A 483 -13.50 -1.49 19.04
CA TYR A 483 -14.36 -2.66 18.85
C TYR A 483 -15.37 -2.48 17.71
N TYR A 484 -15.27 -1.39 16.94
CA TYR A 484 -16.13 -1.01 15.81
C TYR A 484 -17.63 -1.17 16.06
N LEU A 485 -18.08 -0.67 17.21
CA LEU A 485 -19.41 -0.92 17.75
C LEU A 485 -20.52 -0.20 16.94
N HIS A 486 -20.16 0.91 16.28
CA HIS A 486 -21.01 1.78 15.45
C HIS A 486 -21.49 1.16 14.13
N GLU A 487 -20.81 0.13 13.61
CA GLU A 487 -21.28 -0.55 12.39
C GLU A 487 -22.44 -1.50 12.71
N PHE A 488 -22.52 -2.00 13.96
CA PHE A 488 -23.62 -2.87 14.41
C PHE A 488 -24.84 -2.07 14.88
N ASP A 489 -24.60 -0.88 15.44
CA ASP A 489 -25.60 0.14 15.74
C ASP A 489 -24.98 1.53 15.58
N ARG A 490 -25.36 2.26 14.51
CA ARG A 490 -24.80 3.59 14.18
C ARG A 490 -25.05 4.64 15.26
N ASN A 491 -26.01 4.40 16.15
CA ASN A 491 -26.34 5.30 17.26
C ASN A 491 -25.64 4.90 18.56
N PHE A 492 -25.01 3.73 18.61
CA PHE A 492 -24.26 3.31 19.78
C PHE A 492 -23.02 4.19 19.91
N SER A 493 -22.98 5.01 20.96
CA SER A 493 -21.90 5.93 21.27
C SER A 493 -20.74 5.25 22.00
N GLY A 494 -20.95 4.06 22.56
CA GLY A 494 -19.97 3.36 23.39
C GLY A 494 -19.84 3.97 24.79
N SER A 495 -20.82 4.78 25.20
CA SER A 495 -20.84 5.36 26.54
C SER A 495 -21.03 4.28 27.61
N ALA A 496 -20.48 4.52 28.80
CA ALA A 496 -20.66 3.62 29.94
C ALA A 496 -22.16 3.38 30.26
N GLU A 497 -23.01 4.38 30.04
CA GLU A 497 -24.45 4.29 30.27
C GLU A 497 -25.15 3.37 29.26
N GLU A 498 -24.84 3.48 27.97
CA GLU A 498 -25.37 2.58 26.95
C GLU A 498 -24.94 1.13 27.15
N ILE A 499 -23.65 0.91 27.47
CA ILE A 499 -23.09 -0.41 27.77
C ILE A 499 -23.84 -1.07 28.94
N LYS A 500 -24.08 -0.29 30.00
CA LYS A 500 -24.84 -0.73 31.19
C LYS A 500 -26.29 -1.04 30.86
N ASN A 501 -26.94 -0.20 30.08
CA ASN A 501 -28.34 -0.38 29.68
C ASN A 501 -28.53 -1.64 28.83
N MET A 502 -27.61 -1.90 27.90
CA MET A 502 -27.61 -3.14 27.12
C MET A 502 -27.44 -4.38 28.01
N ALA A 503 -26.50 -4.37 28.95
CA ALA A 503 -26.27 -5.49 29.86
C ALA A 503 -27.46 -5.74 30.81
N ASN A 504 -28.11 -4.67 31.29
CA ASN A 504 -29.26 -4.77 32.18
C ASN A 504 -30.53 -5.23 31.47
N ALA A 505 -30.77 -4.82 30.23
CA ALA A 505 -31.93 -5.25 29.46
C ALA A 505 -31.96 -6.77 29.31
N VAL A 506 -30.84 -7.38 28.91
CA VAL A 506 -30.73 -8.85 28.76
C VAL A 506 -30.85 -9.56 30.11
N ARG A 507 -30.25 -9.02 31.18
CA ARG A 507 -30.39 -9.60 32.53
C ARG A 507 -31.83 -9.53 33.04
N THR A 508 -32.59 -8.49 32.69
CA THR A 508 -34.00 -8.33 33.07
C THR A 508 -34.87 -9.35 32.35
N ASP A 509 -34.58 -9.64 31.08
CA ASP A 509 -35.28 -10.66 30.30
C ASP A 509 -34.88 -12.10 30.69
N GLN A 510 -33.69 -12.30 31.30
CA GLN A 510 -33.15 -13.60 31.72
C GLN A 510 -32.67 -13.61 33.19
N PRO A 511 -33.53 -13.34 34.18
CA PRO A 511 -33.13 -13.04 35.56
C PRO A 511 -32.65 -14.26 36.37
N LYS A 512 -32.84 -15.49 35.87
CA LYS A 512 -32.43 -16.74 36.55
C LYS A 512 -31.20 -17.41 35.94
N SER A 513 -30.58 -16.81 34.92
CA SER A 513 -29.47 -17.38 34.17
C SER A 513 -28.11 -16.97 34.75
N THR A 514 -27.11 -17.84 34.65
CA THR A 514 -25.72 -17.54 35.04
C THR A 514 -25.12 -16.43 34.15
N SER A 515 -24.06 -15.74 34.60
CA SER A 515 -23.38 -14.72 33.77
C SER A 515 -22.93 -15.27 32.40
N LYS A 516 -22.48 -16.53 32.38
CA LYS A 516 -22.14 -17.26 31.16
C LYS A 516 -23.37 -17.50 30.27
N GLU A 517 -24.48 -17.94 30.84
CA GLU A 517 -25.73 -18.14 30.10
C GLU A 517 -26.34 -16.82 29.61
N ILE A 518 -26.23 -15.72 30.37
CA ILE A 518 -26.69 -14.38 29.95
C ILE A 518 -25.83 -13.87 28.79
N SER A 519 -24.51 -14.01 28.87
CA SER A 519 -23.60 -13.70 27.75
C SER A 519 -23.99 -14.50 26.50
N GLN A 520 -24.34 -15.78 26.65
CA GLN A 520 -24.77 -16.65 25.55
C GLN A 520 -26.20 -16.35 25.04
N ALA A 521 -27.10 -15.93 25.92
CA ALA A 521 -28.52 -15.72 25.63
C ALA A 521 -28.84 -14.39 24.92
N MET A 522 -27.83 -13.60 24.52
CA MET A 522 -28.02 -12.41 23.67
C MET A 522 -28.45 -12.72 22.20
N HIS A 523 -28.82 -13.99 21.95
CA HIS A 523 -29.12 -14.70 20.70
C HIS A 523 -30.47 -14.42 19.96
N PRO A 524 -31.65 -14.11 20.54
CA PRO A 524 -32.94 -14.54 19.96
C PRO A 524 -33.49 -13.82 18.70
N LEU A 525 -32.69 -13.13 17.89
CA LEU A 525 -33.22 -12.42 16.70
C LEU A 525 -32.68 -12.89 15.34
N TYR A 526 -31.58 -13.65 15.24
CA TYR A 526 -30.92 -13.90 13.94
C TYR A 526 -30.24 -15.28 13.80
N SER A 527 -30.99 -16.37 13.96
CA SER A 527 -30.48 -17.76 13.99
C SER A 527 -30.06 -18.37 12.64
N LYS A 528 -29.65 -17.57 11.64
CA LYS A 528 -29.14 -18.10 10.37
C LYS A 528 -27.96 -17.26 9.89
N MET A 529 -26.76 -17.61 10.34
CA MET A 529 -25.52 -17.06 9.78
C MET A 529 -24.69 -18.16 9.13
N PRO A 530 -24.38 -18.04 7.83
CA PRO A 530 -23.42 -18.91 7.20
C PRO A 530 -22.01 -18.54 7.66
N MET A 531 -21.33 -19.48 8.28
CA MET A 531 -20.03 -19.18 8.85
C MET A 531 -18.90 -19.63 7.94
N VAL A 532 -18.23 -18.63 7.39
CA VAL A 532 -17.08 -18.73 6.49
C VAL A 532 -15.87 -19.38 7.14
N TYR A 533 -15.88 -19.45 8.47
CA TYR A 533 -14.91 -20.14 9.31
C TYR A 533 -15.28 -21.61 9.59
N ASP A 534 -16.13 -22.22 8.76
CA ASP A 534 -16.55 -23.64 8.83
C ASP A 534 -17.18 -23.99 10.16
N LEU A 535 -18.07 -23.10 10.56
CA LEU A 535 -18.35 -22.86 11.94
C LEU A 535 -19.81 -23.32 12.10
N GLY A 536 -20.03 -24.38 12.86
CA GLY A 536 -21.34 -25.03 12.98
C GLY A 536 -22.33 -24.22 13.82
N ASP A 537 -23.63 -24.47 13.68
CA ASP A 537 -24.68 -23.77 14.44
C ASP A 537 -24.45 -23.85 15.96
N GLY A 538 -23.95 -24.99 16.47
CA GLY A 538 -23.63 -25.17 17.88
C GLY A 538 -22.36 -24.44 18.35
N GLU A 539 -21.48 -24.00 17.44
CA GLU A 539 -20.24 -23.29 17.76
C GLU A 539 -20.43 -21.76 17.86
N GLN A 540 -21.51 -21.20 17.29
CA GLN A 540 -21.80 -19.75 17.26
C GLN A 540 -21.89 -19.13 18.65
N ASN A 541 -22.41 -19.89 19.61
CA ASN A 541 -22.77 -19.40 20.93
C ASN A 541 -21.59 -19.26 21.89
N PHE A 542 -20.39 -19.78 21.56
CA PHE A 542 -19.27 -19.94 22.52
C PHE A 542 -17.96 -19.28 22.09
N LEU A 543 -17.99 -18.35 21.12
CA LEU A 543 -16.79 -17.75 20.54
C LEU A 543 -16.03 -16.76 21.45
N LEU A 544 -16.19 -16.84 22.78
CA LEU A 544 -15.37 -16.10 23.75
C LEU A 544 -14.61 -17.08 24.67
N PRO A 545 -13.37 -16.74 25.06
CA PRO A 545 -12.61 -15.53 24.70
C PRO A 545 -12.07 -15.55 23.25
N GLN A 546 -11.88 -14.35 22.68
CA GLN A 546 -11.16 -14.14 21.42
C GLN A 546 -9.70 -13.74 21.71
N PRO A 547 -8.74 -14.06 20.83
CA PRO A 547 -8.93 -14.77 19.56
C PRO A 547 -9.24 -16.26 19.76
N TYR A 548 -9.99 -16.84 18.82
CA TYR A 548 -10.41 -18.24 18.86
C TYR A 548 -9.59 -19.10 17.88
N LYS A 549 -9.18 -20.30 18.32
CA LYS A 549 -8.43 -21.23 17.46
C LYS A 549 -9.35 -21.97 16.49
N ARG A 550 -9.12 -21.86 15.18
CA ARG A 550 -9.89 -22.58 14.17
C ARG A 550 -9.08 -23.70 13.52
N PRO A 551 -9.59 -24.96 13.51
CA PRO A 551 -8.94 -26.02 12.75
C PRO A 551 -8.95 -25.71 11.26
N ASN A 552 -8.05 -26.33 10.51
CA ASN A 552 -7.90 -26.15 9.07
C ASN A 552 -7.65 -24.68 8.66
N ARG A 553 -6.92 -23.92 9.49
CA ARG A 553 -6.54 -22.53 9.22
C ARG A 553 -5.07 -22.31 9.56
N ALA A 554 -4.42 -21.42 8.81
CA ALA A 554 -3.05 -20.95 8.97
C ALA A 554 -2.93 -19.52 8.43
N GLY A 555 -2.97 -18.56 9.33
CA GLY A 555 -2.70 -17.15 9.07
C GLY A 555 -3.62 -16.46 8.07
N MET A 556 -3.11 -15.38 7.48
CA MET A 556 -3.88 -14.52 6.57
C MET A 556 -4.26 -15.22 5.27
N LEU A 557 -3.45 -16.18 4.78
CA LEU A 557 -3.71 -16.84 3.49
C LEU A 557 -4.84 -17.88 3.54
N THR A 558 -5.30 -18.24 4.74
CA THR A 558 -6.53 -19.00 4.93
C THR A 558 -7.64 -18.15 5.56
N HIS A 559 -7.43 -16.85 5.72
CA HIS A 559 -8.42 -15.93 6.26
C HIS A 559 -9.47 -15.62 5.19
N PRO A 560 -10.78 -15.61 5.52
CA PRO A 560 -11.87 -15.30 4.59
C PRO A 560 -11.64 -14.03 3.75
N ALA A 561 -11.25 -12.92 4.39
CA ALA A 561 -10.96 -11.66 3.70
C ALA A 561 -9.96 -11.81 2.54
N TRP A 562 -8.86 -12.54 2.75
CA TRP A 562 -7.88 -12.80 1.69
C TRP A 562 -8.45 -13.75 0.63
N LEU A 563 -9.07 -14.86 1.05
CA LEU A 563 -9.64 -15.85 0.12
C LEU A 563 -10.70 -15.24 -0.80
N ILE A 564 -11.55 -14.36 -0.26
CA ILE A 564 -12.55 -13.58 -1.01
C ILE A 564 -11.86 -12.58 -1.92
N ALA A 565 -10.93 -11.77 -1.40
CA ALA A 565 -10.21 -10.77 -2.19
C ALA A 565 -9.49 -11.38 -3.40
N TYR A 566 -9.02 -12.64 -3.31
CA TYR A 566 -8.42 -13.39 -4.42
C TYR A 566 -9.34 -14.49 -4.95
N SER A 567 -10.62 -14.16 -5.11
CA SER A 567 -11.62 -14.98 -5.82
C SER A 567 -12.34 -14.15 -6.89
N LEU A 568 -13.17 -14.81 -7.68
CA LEU A 568 -14.16 -14.18 -8.55
C LEU A 568 -15.52 -14.13 -7.84
N ASN A 569 -16.51 -13.49 -8.44
CA ASN A 569 -17.81 -13.32 -7.79
C ASN A 569 -18.51 -14.67 -7.51
N ASP A 570 -18.28 -15.66 -8.36
CA ASP A 570 -18.99 -16.93 -8.37
C ASP A 570 -18.09 -18.17 -8.26
N HIS A 571 -16.77 -18.03 -8.18
CA HIS A 571 -15.84 -19.15 -8.01
C HIS A 571 -14.47 -18.72 -7.47
N THR A 572 -13.65 -19.70 -7.07
CA THR A 572 -12.27 -19.48 -6.63
C THR A 572 -11.39 -19.06 -7.81
N ASP A 573 -10.25 -18.45 -7.51
CA ASP A 573 -9.25 -18.08 -8.53
C ASP A 573 -7.84 -18.53 -8.09
N PRO A 574 -7.52 -19.82 -8.25
CA PRO A 574 -6.22 -20.36 -7.85
C PRO A 574 -5.08 -19.73 -8.64
N ILE A 575 -5.30 -19.29 -9.89
CA ILE A 575 -4.26 -18.62 -10.69
C ILE A 575 -3.85 -17.30 -10.02
N ARG A 576 -4.81 -16.45 -9.64
CA ARG A 576 -4.52 -15.19 -8.92
C ARG A 576 -3.89 -15.42 -7.54
N ARG A 577 -4.34 -16.45 -6.81
CA ARG A 577 -3.75 -16.84 -5.51
C ARG A 577 -2.29 -17.28 -5.68
N GLY A 578 -2.01 -18.11 -6.69
CA GLY A 578 -0.67 -18.58 -7.02
C GLY A 578 0.26 -17.47 -7.51
N LYS A 579 -0.24 -16.56 -8.36
CA LYS A 579 0.47 -15.33 -8.76
C LYS A 579 0.86 -14.50 -7.54
N TRP A 580 -0.08 -14.31 -6.61
CA TRP A 580 0.19 -13.57 -5.38
C TRP A 580 1.30 -14.22 -4.56
N VAL A 581 1.29 -15.55 -4.37
CA VAL A 581 2.36 -16.26 -3.65
C VAL A 581 3.71 -16.09 -4.36
N ARG A 582 3.74 -16.24 -5.69
CA ARG A 582 4.96 -16.07 -6.50
C ARG A 582 5.57 -14.68 -6.33
N GLU A 583 4.75 -13.64 -6.44
CA GLU A 583 5.21 -12.26 -6.42
C GLU A 583 5.45 -11.74 -5.00
N ARG A 584 4.56 -12.02 -4.05
CA ARG A 584 4.62 -11.40 -2.71
C ARG A 584 5.45 -12.19 -1.72
N LEU A 585 5.48 -13.52 -1.81
CA LEU A 585 6.24 -14.36 -0.89
C LEU A 585 7.55 -14.85 -1.51
N LEU A 586 7.52 -15.32 -2.76
CA LEU A 586 8.72 -15.90 -3.38
C LEU A 586 9.59 -14.88 -4.10
N ALA A 587 9.30 -13.58 -4.01
CA ALA A 587 10.07 -12.52 -4.66
C ALA A 587 10.30 -12.78 -6.17
N GLY A 588 9.39 -13.52 -6.82
CA GLY A 588 9.42 -13.85 -8.24
C GLY A 588 8.64 -12.84 -9.07
N VAL A 589 8.64 -13.03 -10.38
CA VAL A 589 7.90 -12.19 -11.33
C VAL A 589 7.06 -13.10 -12.20
N VAL A 590 5.81 -12.71 -12.45
CA VAL A 590 4.99 -13.33 -13.50
C VAL A 590 4.79 -12.30 -14.60
N LEU A 591 5.14 -12.67 -15.83
CA LEU A 591 4.98 -11.82 -16.99
C LEU A 591 3.53 -11.39 -17.21
N ASP A 592 3.34 -10.15 -17.69
CA ASP A 592 2.05 -9.72 -18.20
C ASP A 592 1.64 -10.62 -19.37
N VAL A 593 0.36 -10.96 -19.41
CA VAL A 593 -0.21 -11.75 -20.51
C VAL A 593 -0.14 -10.90 -21.79
N PRO A 594 0.42 -11.42 -22.90
CA PRO A 594 0.38 -10.72 -24.18
C PRO A 594 -1.06 -10.42 -24.58
N ILE A 595 -1.30 -9.26 -25.20
CA ILE A 595 -2.65 -8.80 -25.60
C ILE A 595 -3.35 -9.82 -26.53
N THR A 596 -2.57 -10.68 -27.20
CA THR A 596 -3.04 -11.69 -28.15
C THR A 596 -3.60 -12.97 -27.51
N VAL A 597 -3.47 -13.16 -26.19
CA VAL A 597 -3.91 -14.39 -25.52
C VAL A 597 -5.33 -14.21 -24.98
N ASP A 598 -6.32 -14.79 -25.66
CA ASP A 598 -7.69 -14.94 -25.15
C ASP A 598 -7.84 -16.28 -24.41
N ALA A 599 -7.49 -16.28 -23.13
CA ALA A 599 -7.59 -17.47 -22.28
C ALA A 599 -8.95 -17.53 -21.58
N THR A 600 -9.93 -18.18 -22.21
CA THR A 600 -11.19 -18.54 -21.54
C THR A 600 -11.13 -19.97 -21.02
N ILE A 601 -11.50 -20.18 -19.76
CA ILE A 601 -11.64 -21.52 -19.19
C ILE A 601 -13.02 -22.05 -19.61
N PRO A 602 -13.11 -23.17 -20.35
CA PRO A 602 -14.39 -23.72 -20.75
C PRO A 602 -15.29 -23.98 -19.55
N VAL A 603 -16.58 -23.66 -19.70
CA VAL A 603 -17.60 -23.99 -18.71
C VAL A 603 -17.96 -25.45 -18.89
N ASP A 604 -17.76 -26.25 -17.84
CA ASP A 604 -18.18 -27.65 -17.78
C ASP A 604 -18.67 -27.94 -16.37
N HIS A 605 -20.00 -28.03 -16.21
CA HIS A 605 -20.65 -28.19 -14.92
C HIS A 605 -20.43 -29.58 -14.29
N HIS A 606 -19.85 -30.53 -15.01
CA HIS A 606 -19.55 -31.88 -14.51
C HIS A 606 -18.10 -32.00 -14.01
N LYS A 607 -17.33 -30.92 -14.06
CA LYS A 607 -15.93 -30.86 -13.65
C LYS A 607 -15.71 -29.86 -12.53
N THR A 608 -14.83 -30.23 -11.62
CA THR A 608 -14.26 -29.31 -10.63
C THR A 608 -13.50 -28.19 -11.32
N LEU A 609 -13.30 -27.06 -10.64
CA LEU A 609 -12.44 -25.99 -11.17
C LEU A 609 -11.03 -26.50 -11.47
N ARG A 610 -10.47 -27.36 -10.61
CA ARG A 610 -9.16 -27.98 -10.81
C ARG A 610 -9.08 -28.76 -12.12
N GLU A 611 -10.09 -29.58 -12.43
CA GLU A 611 -10.16 -30.33 -13.70
C GLU A 611 -10.29 -29.39 -14.90
N ARG A 612 -11.07 -28.30 -14.79
CA ARG A 612 -11.27 -27.30 -15.86
C ARG A 612 -9.98 -26.52 -16.16
N LEU A 613 -9.17 -26.24 -15.15
CA LEU A 613 -7.91 -25.50 -15.27
C LEU A 613 -6.80 -26.28 -15.99
N SER A 614 -6.95 -27.60 -16.21
CA SER A 614 -5.99 -28.41 -16.98
C SER A 614 -5.72 -27.88 -18.39
N ILE A 615 -6.65 -27.10 -18.96
CA ILE A 615 -6.43 -26.40 -20.25
C ILE A 615 -5.21 -25.46 -20.22
N THR A 616 -4.93 -24.87 -19.06
CA THR A 616 -3.82 -23.94 -18.86
C THR A 616 -2.46 -24.64 -18.70
N GLU A 617 -2.47 -25.97 -18.61
CA GLU A 617 -1.27 -26.82 -18.54
C GLU A 617 -0.78 -27.23 -19.94
N LYS A 618 -1.46 -26.78 -21.02
CA LYS A 618 -0.98 -26.93 -22.40
C LYS A 618 0.24 -26.05 -22.66
N GLN A 619 1.11 -26.48 -23.59
CA GLN A 619 2.45 -25.92 -23.82
C GLN A 619 2.49 -24.38 -23.94
N GLU A 620 1.54 -23.76 -24.62
CA GLU A 620 1.48 -22.30 -24.81
C GLU A 620 1.16 -21.56 -23.51
N CYS A 621 0.14 -22.02 -22.78
CA CYS A 621 -0.29 -21.43 -21.51
C CYS A 621 0.71 -21.74 -20.38
N TRP A 622 1.31 -22.92 -20.40
CA TRP A 622 2.17 -23.41 -19.32
C TRP A 622 3.42 -22.55 -19.11
N ARG A 623 3.88 -21.83 -20.15
CA ARG A 623 4.99 -20.87 -20.07
C ARG A 623 4.85 -19.88 -18.90
N CYS A 624 3.64 -19.44 -18.62
CA CYS A 624 3.35 -18.55 -17.48
C CYS A 624 2.69 -19.31 -16.33
N HIS A 625 1.79 -20.24 -16.64
CA HIS A 625 1.01 -20.94 -15.62
C HIS A 625 1.86 -21.86 -14.74
N GLU A 626 3.00 -22.37 -15.22
CA GLU A 626 3.91 -23.18 -14.40
C GLU A 626 4.40 -22.46 -13.14
N GLN A 627 4.44 -21.12 -13.19
CA GLN A 627 4.90 -20.28 -12.08
C GLN A 627 3.80 -19.98 -11.06
N MET A 628 2.53 -20.19 -11.41
CA MET A 628 1.36 -19.79 -10.62
C MET A 628 0.51 -20.98 -10.18
N ASN A 629 0.12 -21.83 -11.14
CA ASN A 629 -0.83 -22.92 -10.93
C ASN A 629 -0.41 -23.83 -9.76
N PRO A 630 0.82 -24.37 -9.71
CA PRO A 630 1.26 -25.21 -8.60
C PRO A 630 1.23 -24.55 -7.22
N LEU A 631 1.35 -23.21 -7.16
CA LEU A 631 1.26 -22.44 -5.92
C LEU A 631 -0.19 -22.07 -5.55
N GLY A 632 -1.09 -22.08 -6.53
CA GLY A 632 -2.49 -21.71 -6.40
C GLY A 632 -3.42 -22.86 -6.06
N HIS A 633 -3.21 -24.02 -6.69
CA HIS A 633 -4.03 -25.23 -6.48
C HIS A 633 -4.15 -25.68 -5.02
N PRO A 634 -3.13 -25.53 -4.16
CA PRO A 634 -3.24 -25.84 -2.74
C PRO A 634 -4.39 -25.15 -2.01
N PHE A 635 -4.80 -23.97 -2.46
CA PHE A 635 -5.90 -23.21 -1.87
C PHE A 635 -7.28 -23.69 -2.29
N GLU A 636 -7.41 -24.69 -3.16
CA GLU A 636 -8.71 -25.23 -3.57
C GLU A 636 -9.41 -25.99 -2.43
N VAL A 637 -8.72 -26.28 -1.32
CA VAL A 637 -9.35 -26.69 -0.05
C VAL A 637 -10.23 -25.59 0.57
N TYR A 638 -10.24 -24.38 0.02
CA TYR A 638 -11.18 -23.32 0.41
C TYR A 638 -11.98 -22.86 -0.80
N ASP A 639 -13.30 -22.72 -0.61
CA ASP A 639 -14.17 -22.17 -1.65
C ASP A 639 -14.01 -20.64 -1.82
N ASP A 640 -14.88 -20.06 -2.65
CA ASP A 640 -14.82 -18.66 -3.02
C ASP A 640 -15.33 -17.72 -1.91
N PHE A 641 -16.02 -18.26 -0.91
CA PHE A 641 -16.36 -17.56 0.33
C PHE A 641 -15.22 -17.65 1.34
N GLY A 642 -14.40 -18.70 1.26
CA GLY A 642 -13.32 -19.00 2.18
C GLY A 642 -13.64 -20.13 3.15
N ARG A 643 -14.72 -20.89 2.90
CA ARG A 643 -15.08 -22.09 3.66
C ARG A 643 -14.16 -23.25 3.28
N TYR A 644 -13.65 -23.97 4.27
CA TYR A 644 -12.92 -25.21 4.07
C TYR A 644 -13.83 -26.27 3.44
N ARG A 645 -13.27 -27.02 2.50
CA ARG A 645 -13.94 -28.09 1.78
C ARG A 645 -12.97 -29.22 1.45
N THR A 646 -13.48 -30.45 1.52
CA THR A 646 -12.83 -31.65 0.98
C THR A 646 -13.48 -32.13 -0.31
N GLU A 647 -14.68 -31.63 -0.60
CA GLU A 647 -15.43 -31.89 -1.83
C GLU A 647 -15.91 -30.58 -2.46
N GLU A 648 -15.91 -30.53 -3.79
CA GLU A 648 -16.48 -29.44 -4.58
C GLU A 648 -17.89 -29.82 -5.01
N ALA A 649 -18.88 -29.04 -4.59
CA ALA A 649 -20.25 -29.16 -5.07
C ALA A 649 -20.35 -28.67 -6.53
N LEU A 650 -20.98 -29.48 -7.38
CA LEU A 650 -21.31 -29.16 -8.75
C LEU A 650 -22.68 -28.47 -8.76
N ASP A 651 -22.72 -27.25 -8.22
CA ASP A 651 -23.93 -26.46 -7.92
C ASP A 651 -24.79 -26.09 -9.14
N LYS A 652 -24.25 -26.31 -10.35
CA LYS A 652 -24.95 -26.12 -11.63
C LYS A 652 -25.66 -27.39 -12.12
N LEU A 653 -25.51 -28.52 -11.45
CA LEU A 653 -26.25 -29.74 -11.74
C LEU A 653 -27.54 -29.82 -10.90
N PRO A 654 -28.58 -30.54 -11.37
CA PRO A 654 -29.77 -30.78 -10.57
C PRO A 654 -29.43 -31.47 -9.24
N LYS A 655 -30.15 -31.10 -8.19
CA LYS A 655 -30.02 -31.77 -6.89
C LYS A 655 -30.51 -33.21 -6.97
N VAL A 656 -29.82 -34.11 -6.27
CA VAL A 656 -30.23 -35.49 -6.02
C VAL A 656 -30.39 -35.64 -4.51
N ASN A 657 -31.57 -36.02 -4.03
CA ASN A 657 -31.90 -36.08 -2.59
C ASN A 657 -31.59 -34.75 -1.85
N ASP A 658 -32.06 -33.64 -2.41
CA ASP A 658 -31.86 -32.26 -1.92
C ASP A 658 -30.40 -31.77 -1.80
N LYS A 659 -29.44 -32.52 -2.35
CA LYS A 659 -28.02 -32.15 -2.37
C LYS A 659 -27.50 -32.06 -3.80
N TYR A 660 -26.57 -31.12 -4.03
CA TYR A 660 -25.84 -31.08 -5.29
C TYR A 660 -24.87 -32.27 -5.37
N PRO A 661 -24.67 -32.87 -6.56
CA PRO A 661 -23.57 -33.78 -6.78
C PRO A 661 -22.24 -33.12 -6.41
N SER A 662 -21.29 -33.89 -5.87
CA SER A 662 -19.97 -33.39 -5.48
C SER A 662 -18.85 -34.28 -5.99
N LYS A 663 -17.63 -33.73 -6.06
CA LYS A 663 -16.39 -34.45 -6.38
C LYS A 663 -15.30 -34.13 -5.35
N PRO A 664 -14.36 -35.05 -5.07
CA PRO A 664 -13.23 -34.76 -4.19
C PRO A 664 -12.38 -33.60 -4.68
N VAL A 665 -11.94 -32.73 -3.77
CA VAL A 665 -11.00 -31.64 -4.06
C VAL A 665 -9.60 -32.23 -4.24
N ASN A 666 -8.91 -31.84 -5.32
CA ASN A 666 -7.48 -32.07 -5.49
C ASN A 666 -6.70 -30.78 -5.23
N ALA A 667 -6.10 -30.70 -4.04
CA ALA A 667 -5.31 -29.56 -3.58
C ALA A 667 -3.79 -29.78 -3.65
N THR A 668 -3.32 -30.80 -4.37
CA THR A 668 -1.88 -31.00 -4.55
C THR A 668 -1.26 -29.86 -5.37
N GLY A 669 -0.06 -29.45 -4.98
CA GLY A 669 0.70 -28.39 -5.64
C GLY A 669 2.20 -28.54 -5.44
N ALA A 670 2.96 -27.52 -5.81
CA ALA A 670 4.42 -27.53 -5.66
C ALA A 670 5.00 -26.12 -5.55
N ILE A 671 6.12 -26.01 -4.84
CA ILE A 671 6.99 -24.83 -4.85
C ILE A 671 8.16 -25.13 -5.78
N THR A 672 8.47 -24.21 -6.70
CA THR A 672 9.52 -24.39 -7.71
C THR A 672 10.27 -23.09 -7.98
N GLY A 673 11.55 -23.21 -8.36
CA GLY A 673 12.32 -22.09 -8.90
C GLY A 673 12.70 -21.04 -7.86
N THR A 674 12.79 -21.42 -6.58
CA THR A 674 13.15 -20.46 -5.51
C THR A 674 14.65 -20.30 -5.34
N GLY A 675 15.42 -21.34 -5.70
CA GLY A 675 16.86 -21.41 -5.44
C GLY A 675 17.22 -21.59 -3.96
N GLU A 676 16.23 -21.77 -3.07
CA GLU A 676 16.45 -22.02 -1.64
C GLU A 676 16.39 -23.52 -1.36
N LYS A 677 17.43 -24.05 -0.70
CA LYS A 677 17.52 -25.48 -0.38
C LYS A 677 16.42 -25.87 0.61
N GLY A 678 15.60 -26.86 0.24
CA GLY A 678 14.55 -27.41 1.09
C GLY A 678 13.21 -26.68 1.03
N LEU A 679 13.11 -25.59 0.26
CA LEU A 679 11.84 -24.91 0.00
C LEU A 679 11.08 -25.53 -1.18
N ASP A 680 11.78 -25.81 -2.28
CA ASP A 680 11.19 -26.42 -3.48
C ASP A 680 10.73 -27.87 -3.22
N GLY A 681 9.61 -28.25 -3.84
CA GLY A 681 9.03 -29.59 -3.77
C GLY A 681 7.50 -29.59 -3.72
N GLU A 682 6.94 -30.79 -3.78
CA GLU A 682 5.49 -31.01 -3.72
C GLU A 682 4.91 -30.65 -2.34
N VAL A 683 3.63 -30.28 -2.32
CA VAL A 683 2.83 -29.99 -1.13
C VAL A 683 1.44 -30.60 -1.29
N LYS A 684 0.88 -31.11 -0.20
CA LYS A 684 -0.42 -31.78 -0.22
C LYS A 684 -1.62 -30.81 -0.30
N ASP A 685 -1.49 -29.65 0.33
CA ASP A 685 -2.56 -28.66 0.52
C ASP A 685 -1.99 -27.27 0.92
N ALA A 686 -2.87 -26.28 1.06
CA ALA A 686 -2.51 -24.92 1.45
C ALA A 686 -1.80 -24.85 2.81
N LEU A 687 -2.16 -25.70 3.78
CA LEU A 687 -1.58 -25.65 5.13
C LEU A 687 -0.10 -26.09 5.09
N GLU A 688 0.22 -27.14 4.33
CA GLU A 688 1.61 -27.56 4.12
C GLU A 688 2.41 -26.51 3.33
N LEU A 689 1.81 -25.94 2.27
CA LEU A 689 2.41 -24.85 1.49
C LEU A 689 2.79 -23.68 2.40
N ILE A 690 1.84 -23.17 3.17
CA ILE A 690 2.02 -22.04 4.08
C ILE A 690 3.06 -22.38 5.15
N LYS A 691 3.06 -23.62 5.68
CA LYS A 691 4.08 -24.07 6.64
C LYS A 691 5.48 -23.99 6.06
N LYS A 692 5.71 -24.47 4.84
CA LYS A 692 7.03 -24.37 4.18
C LYS A 692 7.42 -22.90 3.95
N LEU A 693 6.51 -22.10 3.41
CA LEU A 693 6.74 -20.68 3.13
C LEU A 693 7.09 -19.88 4.40
N ALA A 694 6.40 -20.12 5.51
CA ALA A 694 6.63 -19.39 6.77
C ALA A 694 7.98 -19.69 7.42
N HIS A 695 8.70 -20.73 6.98
CA HIS A 695 10.04 -21.08 7.46
C HIS A 695 11.17 -20.64 6.53
N SER A 696 10.86 -20.06 5.37
CA SER A 696 11.85 -19.67 4.37
C SER A 696 12.47 -18.31 4.66
N ASP A 697 13.79 -18.23 4.45
CA ASP A 697 14.53 -16.96 4.50
C ASP A 697 14.14 -16.06 3.33
N ARG A 698 14.00 -16.62 2.12
CA ARG A 698 13.55 -15.90 0.93
C ARG A 698 12.18 -15.24 1.15
N VAL A 699 11.25 -15.95 1.80
CA VAL A 699 9.89 -15.44 2.08
C VAL A 699 9.93 -14.27 3.06
N ARG A 700 10.73 -14.37 4.13
CA ARG A 700 10.96 -13.25 5.06
C ARG A 700 11.60 -12.06 4.34
N GLN A 701 12.63 -12.29 3.55
CA GLN A 701 13.35 -11.25 2.79
C GLN A 701 12.45 -10.58 1.74
N SER A 702 11.55 -11.33 1.10
CA SER A 702 10.52 -10.79 0.21
C SER A 702 9.61 -9.81 0.93
N MET A 703 9.13 -10.16 2.14
CA MET A 703 8.35 -9.24 2.97
C MET A 703 9.13 -7.95 3.27
N ILE A 704 10.41 -8.06 3.62
CA ILE A 704 11.26 -6.89 3.90
C ILE A 704 11.39 -5.98 2.68
N ARG A 705 11.54 -6.54 1.47
CA ARG A 705 11.51 -5.75 0.21
C ARG A 705 10.19 -5.00 0.06
N HIS A 706 9.06 -5.62 0.36
CA HIS A 706 7.76 -4.95 0.31
C HIS A 706 7.60 -3.86 1.38
N VAL A 707 8.11 -4.06 2.60
CA VAL A 707 8.15 -3.02 3.64
C VAL A 707 9.00 -1.86 3.16
N PHE A 708 10.19 -2.14 2.60
CA PHE A 708 11.04 -1.12 1.99
C PHE A 708 10.27 -0.31 0.95
N ARG A 709 9.60 -0.97 -0.01
CA ARG A 709 8.82 -0.29 -1.06
C ARG A 709 7.75 0.63 -0.50
N TYR A 710 7.02 0.17 0.52
CA TYR A 710 5.93 0.92 1.13
C TYR A 710 6.41 2.15 1.91
N TYR A 711 7.46 2.01 2.71
CA TYR A 711 7.97 3.11 3.54
C TYR A 711 8.90 4.07 2.79
N MET A 712 9.64 3.56 1.80
CA MET A 712 10.50 4.39 0.94
C MET A 712 9.73 4.99 -0.24
N GLY A 713 8.54 4.47 -0.59
CA GLY A 713 7.75 4.96 -1.73
C GLY A 713 8.46 4.79 -3.08
N ARG A 714 9.34 3.79 -3.21
CA ARG A 714 10.09 3.45 -4.44
C ARG A 714 10.57 2.01 -4.42
N ASN A 715 11.00 1.48 -5.56
CA ASN A 715 11.56 0.13 -5.63
C ASN A 715 12.99 0.18 -5.08
N GLU A 716 13.40 -0.91 -4.45
CA GLU A 716 14.79 -1.08 -4.05
C GLU A 716 15.71 -1.10 -5.26
N MET A 717 16.92 -0.59 -5.10
CA MET A 717 18.00 -0.68 -6.08
C MET A 717 19.06 -1.65 -5.54
N LEU A 718 19.98 -2.11 -6.37
CA LEU A 718 21.10 -2.94 -5.88
C LEU A 718 21.93 -2.22 -4.80
N SER A 719 22.05 -0.89 -4.86
CA SER A 719 22.69 -0.06 -3.82
C SER A 719 21.98 -0.13 -2.46
N ASP A 720 20.72 -0.59 -2.39
CA ASP A 720 19.99 -0.76 -1.13
C ASP A 720 20.29 -2.12 -0.45
N SER A 721 21.18 -2.95 -1.01
CA SER A 721 21.55 -4.25 -0.44
C SER A 721 21.97 -4.15 1.03
N VAL A 722 22.83 -3.18 1.38
CA VAL A 722 23.27 -2.97 2.77
C VAL A 722 22.09 -2.61 3.69
N THR A 723 21.16 -1.77 3.20
CA THR A 723 19.94 -1.39 3.94
C THR A 723 19.04 -2.61 4.19
N LEU A 724 18.79 -3.42 3.16
CA LEU A 724 17.91 -4.59 3.25
C LEU A 724 18.50 -5.69 4.14
N MET A 725 19.81 -5.93 4.07
CA MET A 725 20.51 -6.88 4.94
C MET A 725 20.50 -6.41 6.40
N ALA A 726 20.70 -5.12 6.66
CA ALA A 726 20.60 -4.57 8.01
C ALA A 726 19.17 -4.72 8.56
N ALA A 727 18.16 -4.49 7.73
CA ALA A 727 16.75 -4.69 8.08
C ALA A 727 16.42 -6.16 8.37
N ASP A 728 16.91 -7.11 7.56
CA ASP A 728 16.77 -8.55 7.80
C ASP A 728 17.43 -8.98 9.11
N LYS A 729 18.65 -8.50 9.35
CA LYS A 729 19.39 -8.74 10.60
C LYS A 729 18.63 -8.17 11.81
N ALA A 730 18.19 -6.91 11.76
CA ALA A 730 17.44 -6.29 12.85
C ALA A 730 16.12 -7.03 13.14
N TYR A 731 15.43 -7.51 12.11
CA TYR A 731 14.24 -8.33 12.26
C TYR A 731 14.56 -9.66 12.96
N LEU A 732 15.64 -10.34 12.58
CA LEU A 732 16.03 -11.62 13.20
C LEU A 732 16.49 -11.46 14.66
N GLU A 733 17.39 -10.50 14.93
CA GLU A 733 17.98 -10.28 16.26
C GLU A 733 16.95 -9.82 17.30
N SER A 734 15.89 -9.14 16.85
CA SER A 734 14.77 -8.73 17.71
C SER A 734 13.71 -9.81 17.95
N GLY A 735 13.92 -11.03 17.43
CA GLY A 735 12.92 -12.09 17.51
C GLY A 735 11.72 -11.87 16.58
N GLY A 736 11.91 -11.17 15.47
CA GLY A 736 10.90 -10.90 14.44
C GLY A 736 9.96 -9.74 14.74
N SER A 737 10.46 -8.70 15.42
CA SER A 737 9.72 -7.46 15.68
C SER A 737 9.58 -6.62 14.41
N PHE A 738 8.35 -6.24 14.10
CA PHE A 738 8.08 -5.32 13.00
C PHE A 738 8.52 -3.89 13.37
N LYS A 739 8.40 -3.49 14.63
CA LYS A 739 8.90 -2.17 15.08
C LYS A 739 10.40 -2.05 14.89
N ALA A 740 11.18 -3.08 15.25
CA ALA A 740 12.64 -3.10 15.05
C ALA A 740 13.01 -3.02 13.56
N LEU A 741 12.26 -3.71 12.70
CA LEU A 741 12.41 -3.60 11.24
C LEU A 741 12.17 -2.16 10.74
N LEU A 742 11.10 -1.51 11.21
CA LEU A 742 10.81 -0.12 10.85
C LEU A 742 11.89 0.84 11.34
N VAL A 743 12.39 0.68 12.57
CA VAL A 743 13.52 1.48 13.09
C VAL A 743 14.74 1.32 12.18
N SER A 744 15.10 0.08 11.80
CA SER A 744 16.24 -0.16 10.92
C SER A 744 16.07 0.52 9.54
N LEU A 745 14.87 0.46 8.96
CA LEU A 745 14.62 1.05 7.64
C LEU A 745 14.55 2.59 7.68
N LEU A 746 13.81 3.16 8.64
CA LEU A 746 13.59 4.61 8.76
C LEU A 746 14.80 5.36 9.34
N THR A 747 15.87 4.64 9.70
CA THR A 747 17.17 5.22 10.10
C THR A 747 18.28 4.88 9.10
N SER A 748 17.95 4.18 8.01
CA SER A 748 18.92 3.76 7.00
C SER A 748 19.36 4.90 6.09
N ASP A 749 20.52 4.74 5.45
CA ASP A 749 20.99 5.69 4.44
C ASP A 749 20.01 5.85 3.27
N SER A 750 19.28 4.79 2.91
CA SER A 750 18.21 4.85 1.90
C SER A 750 17.10 5.83 2.30
N PHE A 751 16.83 5.98 3.60
CA PHE A 751 15.85 6.94 4.12
C PHE A 751 16.46 8.34 4.27
N LEU A 752 17.69 8.44 4.76
CA LEU A 752 18.33 9.72 5.15
C LEU A 752 18.90 10.51 3.97
N TYR A 753 19.39 9.85 2.93
CA TYR A 753 20.17 10.50 1.87
C TYR A 753 19.43 10.57 0.55
N ARG A 754 19.60 11.69 -0.16
CA ARG A 754 19.11 11.95 -1.50
C ARG A 754 20.27 12.15 -2.47
N LYS A 755 20.06 11.77 -3.73
CA LYS A 755 20.96 12.07 -4.83
C LYS A 755 20.13 12.39 -6.07
N THR A 756 20.51 13.43 -6.80
CA THR A 756 19.94 13.68 -8.12
C THR A 756 20.48 12.59 -9.05
N LEU A 757 19.58 11.82 -9.65
CA LEU A 757 19.94 10.77 -10.60
C LEU A 757 20.22 11.35 -11.99
#